data_AF-A0A7Y2SKS5-F1
#
_entry.id   AF-A0A7Y2SKS5-F1
#
_cell.length_a   1.000
_cell.length_b   1.000
_cell.length_c   1.000
_cell.angle_alpha   90.00
_cell.angle_beta   90.00
_cell.angle_gamma   90.00
#
_symmetry.space_group_name_H-M   'P 1'
#
loop_
_entity.id
_entity.type
_entity.pdbx_description
1 polymer ?
#
loop_
_entity_poly.entity_id
_entity_poly.type
_entity_poly.pdbx_seq_one_letter_code
_entity_poly.pdbx_strand_id
1 'polypeptide(L)'
;MVLALGDELRGLASPALWLALSALLVTFLIAPQLPLRYTIDAGYEEGLGSDLPFLNGFNTAERDSHGTYRWTDDGATIRVPGVGQRPLALRLSFFPVGADVMAVGPHVIEILSDGQPLASLPVIAAGSIQSILVPPPTNGSLMISLRTETFSPPGDPRRLGTPLAMVEIVALPNGPASPDWPSALGWLGAATLAWMALRHALGADAPLGRLYGVCVGLVGLAAILDPPRWAAGADAALLAAALAYPLAIGVRAGLTPLARHFGVPLDSFGLGWLSVFCVIAFAMRYGGRLYPNSMHGDIGFHINRFNDAILGLIFILSKNRGVDFPYPPGPYLLVAPFTLLGLSSGTVLQIGAALVDAASAALIYAIGSRIMSARAALLAAAIYVFTAATFMTTWWSFDTHIYSQFFHLLTVATLCWALEAWQGDDRRQRLIWGAAAFILMSLVFLGHFGFLINTTLLVGLIAALTWIMSWRGAAWARAARWPLSLAFSGAVIFAGAFFYSAYIPLFLSQLEIARAGGMSAVAERAPVSRAVMWDTLWRIGLITHFGVFPIPLASVGVWMLARESAGDEWLSRRQVALALMLGSLAVALCFAVMPFITLATNSPRWLMFLAWVVAIGAAVATEALWRRGRMGRIAVLAMGAVVIANTAWIWLSPMLWRIRPPEPF
;
A
#
# COMPACT_ATOMS: atom_id res chain seq x y z
N MET A 1 -1.74 8.40 -33.91
CA MET A 1 -0.70 7.38 -33.72
C MET A 1 0.68 7.87 -34.16
N VAL A 2 0.85 8.36 -35.39
CA VAL A 2 2.15 8.85 -35.91
C VAL A 2 2.75 10.01 -35.10
N LEU A 3 1.95 11.01 -34.70
CA LEU A 3 2.43 12.13 -33.87
C LEU A 3 2.87 11.68 -32.47
N ALA A 4 2.16 10.72 -31.86
CA ALA A 4 2.52 10.18 -30.55
C ALA A 4 3.86 9.43 -30.58
N LEU A 5 4.13 8.66 -31.65
CA LEU A 5 5.41 7.96 -31.82
C LEU A 5 6.58 8.95 -31.93
N GLY A 6 6.40 10.06 -32.65
CA GLY A 6 7.42 11.11 -32.75
C GLY A 6 7.75 11.77 -31.40
N ASP A 7 6.73 11.98 -30.55
CA ASP A 7 6.92 12.54 -29.21
C ASP A 7 7.69 11.61 -28.28
N GLU A 8 7.41 10.30 -28.35
CA GLU A 8 8.12 9.30 -27.55
C GLU A 8 9.58 9.14 -28.01
N LEU A 9 9.86 9.18 -29.32
CA LEU A 9 11.23 9.17 -29.84
C LEU A 9 12.02 10.41 -29.40
N ARG A 10 11.39 11.59 -29.40
CA ARG A 10 11.98 12.81 -28.79
C ARG A 10 12.15 12.68 -27.28
N GLY A 11 11.28 11.91 -26.63
CA GLY A 11 11.38 11.40 -25.27
C GLY A 11 12.71 10.75 -24.96
N LEU A 12 13.02 9.71 -25.74
CA LEU A 12 14.21 8.89 -25.64
C LEU A 12 15.48 9.65 -26.06
N ALA A 13 15.37 10.62 -26.97
CA ALA A 13 16.49 11.48 -27.38
C ALA A 13 16.78 12.63 -26.40
N SER A 14 16.05 12.73 -25.28
CA SER A 14 16.22 13.82 -24.30
C SER A 14 17.63 13.81 -23.67
N PRO A 15 18.39 14.93 -23.73
CA PRO A 15 19.69 15.02 -23.07
C PRO A 15 19.63 14.78 -21.55
N ALA A 16 18.53 15.18 -20.91
CA ALA A 16 18.34 14.99 -19.47
C ALA A 16 18.20 13.51 -19.09
N LEU A 17 17.58 12.69 -19.96
CA LEU A 17 17.50 11.24 -19.76
C LEU A 17 18.89 10.63 -19.86
N TRP A 18 19.61 10.92 -20.94
CA TRP A 18 20.97 10.37 -21.14
C TRP A 18 21.93 10.81 -20.05
N LEU A 19 21.89 12.06 -19.60
CA LEU A 19 22.69 12.51 -18.46
C LEU A 19 22.39 11.70 -17.20
N ALA A 20 21.10 11.46 -16.91
CA ALA A 20 20.69 10.67 -15.75
C ALA A 20 21.10 9.19 -15.88
N LEU A 21 20.93 8.57 -17.05
CA LEU A 21 21.36 7.19 -17.31
C LEU A 21 22.88 7.05 -17.25
N SER A 22 23.63 8.02 -17.79
CA SER A 22 25.09 8.05 -17.67
C SER A 22 25.53 8.23 -16.22
N ALA A 23 24.87 9.09 -15.44
CA ALA A 23 25.16 9.25 -14.02
C ALA A 23 24.89 7.96 -13.23
N LEU A 24 23.79 7.25 -13.51
CA LEU A 24 23.54 5.92 -12.95
C LEU A 24 24.61 4.93 -13.34
N LEU A 25 24.93 4.83 -14.64
CA LEU A 25 25.93 3.91 -15.13
C LEU A 25 27.29 4.15 -14.45
N VAL A 26 27.73 5.40 -14.36
CA VAL A 26 28.95 5.77 -13.63
C VAL A 26 28.85 5.36 -12.16
N THR A 27 27.73 5.60 -11.51
CA THR A 27 27.51 5.17 -10.12
C THR A 27 27.59 3.65 -9.96
N PHE A 28 26.98 2.91 -10.88
CA PHE A 28 27.01 1.44 -10.88
C PHE A 28 28.42 0.90 -11.17
N LEU A 29 29.24 1.59 -11.97
CA LEU A 29 30.65 1.24 -12.17
C LEU A 29 31.51 1.55 -10.93
N ILE A 30 31.17 2.58 -10.15
CA ILE A 30 31.87 2.98 -8.92
C ILE A 30 31.49 2.09 -7.73
N ALA A 31 30.21 1.75 -7.57
CA ALA A 31 29.70 0.97 -6.43
C ALA A 31 30.51 -0.31 -6.11
N PRO A 32 30.86 -1.18 -7.08
CA PRO A 32 31.65 -2.38 -6.80
C PRO A 32 33.14 -2.09 -6.52
N GLN A 33 33.61 -0.85 -6.66
CA GLN A 33 34.96 -0.45 -6.24
C GLN A 33 35.01 -0.06 -4.76
N LEU A 34 33.87 0.24 -4.15
CA LEU A 34 33.81 0.64 -2.74
C LEU A 34 33.93 -0.58 -1.82
N PRO A 35 34.52 -0.43 -0.63
CA PRO A 35 34.56 -1.50 0.36
C PRO A 35 33.16 -2.04 0.65
N LEU A 36 33.02 -3.36 0.69
CA LEU A 36 31.78 -4.03 1.05
C LEU A 36 32.03 -4.91 2.27
N ARG A 37 31.21 -4.70 3.30
CA ARG A 37 31.01 -5.61 4.42
C ARG A 37 29.52 -5.74 4.65
N TYR A 38 29.00 -6.95 4.50
CA TYR A 38 27.57 -7.21 4.54
C TYR A 38 27.28 -8.42 5.42
N THR A 39 26.31 -8.26 6.32
CA THR A 39 25.94 -9.29 7.30
C THR A 39 24.48 -9.69 7.12
N ILE A 40 24.24 -10.99 7.22
CA ILE A 40 22.92 -11.62 7.16
C ILE A 40 22.81 -12.47 8.42
N ASP A 41 21.84 -12.13 9.27
CA ASP A 41 21.54 -12.85 10.50
C ASP A 41 20.48 -13.91 10.22
N ALA A 42 20.89 -15.18 10.12
CA ALA A 42 19.98 -16.27 9.84
C ALA A 42 19.01 -16.47 11.01
N GLY A 43 17.73 -16.61 10.68
CA GLY A 43 16.64 -16.64 11.64
C GLY A 43 16.13 -15.26 12.07
N TYR A 44 16.76 -14.17 11.62
CA TYR A 44 16.26 -12.82 11.82
C TYR A 44 15.44 -12.35 10.61
N GLU A 45 14.13 -12.52 10.67
CA GLU A 45 13.25 -12.36 9.50
C GLU A 45 12.86 -10.89 9.20
N GLU A 46 12.98 -10.00 10.18
CA GLU A 46 12.52 -8.61 10.11
C GLU A 46 13.58 -7.67 10.72
N GLY A 47 13.96 -6.61 9.99
CA GLY A 47 14.88 -5.58 10.46
C GLY A 47 16.13 -5.40 9.58
N LEU A 48 17.01 -4.51 10.02
CA LEU A 48 18.34 -4.37 9.42
C LEU A 48 19.15 -5.64 9.71
N GLY A 49 19.81 -6.18 8.69
CA GLY A 49 20.52 -7.47 8.80
C GLY A 49 19.65 -8.71 8.56
N SER A 50 18.36 -8.53 8.23
CA SER A 50 17.45 -9.64 7.98
C SER A 50 17.96 -10.61 6.91
N ASP A 51 17.63 -11.90 7.09
CA ASP A 51 18.09 -12.97 6.20
C ASP A 51 17.35 -13.08 4.88
N LEU A 52 16.12 -12.59 4.81
CA LEU A 52 15.36 -12.50 3.59
C LEU A 52 15.63 -11.15 2.89
N PRO A 53 15.76 -11.13 1.55
CA PRO A 53 15.50 -12.22 0.61
C PRO A 53 16.70 -13.15 0.28
N PHE A 54 17.79 -13.09 1.05
CA PHE A 54 19.07 -13.69 0.66
C PHE A 54 19.14 -15.21 0.86
N LEU A 55 18.41 -15.76 1.84
CA LEU A 55 18.38 -17.19 2.13
C LEU A 55 17.17 -17.87 1.47
N ASN A 56 17.41 -18.92 0.69
CA ASN A 56 16.38 -19.79 0.10
C ASN A 56 16.73 -21.26 0.38
N GLY A 57 15.74 -22.13 0.53
CA GLY A 57 15.98 -23.53 0.92
C GLY A 57 16.40 -23.66 2.39
N PHE A 58 15.73 -22.92 3.27
CA PHE A 58 15.94 -23.00 4.71
C PHE A 58 14.59 -23.19 5.40
N ASN A 59 14.60 -23.94 6.50
CA ASN A 59 13.43 -24.09 7.35
C ASN A 59 13.09 -22.77 8.07
N THR A 60 11.94 -22.77 8.75
CA THR A 60 11.50 -21.65 9.58
C THR A 60 12.56 -21.25 10.60
N ALA A 61 12.66 -19.96 10.88
CA ALA A 61 13.58 -19.41 11.87
C ALA A 61 13.38 -20.05 13.26
N GLU A 62 14.48 -20.39 13.92
CA GLU A 62 14.51 -20.90 15.29
C GLU A 62 15.39 -20.02 16.18
N ARG A 63 15.18 -20.11 17.50
CA ARG A 63 15.93 -19.36 18.50
C ARG A 63 16.14 -20.19 19.76
N ASP A 64 17.35 -20.13 20.31
CA ASP A 64 17.67 -20.67 21.63
C ASP A 64 18.47 -19.65 22.48
N SER A 65 19.21 -20.14 23.50
CA SER A 65 20.12 -19.35 24.33
C SER A 65 21.35 -18.77 23.62
N HIS A 66 21.80 -19.36 22.52
CA HIS A 66 22.96 -18.98 21.72
C HIS A 66 22.62 -17.99 20.60
N GLY A 67 21.36 -17.91 20.17
CA GLY A 67 20.91 -16.91 19.20
C GLY A 67 19.80 -17.41 18.29
N THR A 68 19.66 -16.76 17.14
CA THR A 68 18.76 -17.18 16.06
C THR A 68 19.52 -17.97 15.00
N TYR A 69 18.83 -18.89 14.34
CA TYR A 69 19.40 -19.68 13.26
C TYR A 69 18.30 -20.25 12.34
N ARG A 70 18.71 -20.84 11.22
CA ARG A 70 17.86 -21.68 10.37
C ARG A 70 18.55 -22.98 10.01
N TRP A 71 17.81 -24.07 10.05
CA TRP A 71 18.24 -25.33 9.44
C TRP A 71 18.19 -25.24 7.92
N THR A 72 19.30 -25.56 7.24
CA THR A 72 19.31 -25.77 5.79
C THR A 72 18.39 -26.93 5.41
N ASP A 73 17.82 -26.91 4.21
CA ASP A 73 17.23 -28.09 3.56
C ASP A 73 18.20 -28.70 2.53
N ASP A 74 17.70 -29.57 1.64
CA ASP A 74 18.47 -30.22 0.57
C ASP A 74 18.87 -29.28 -0.58
N GLY A 75 18.30 -28.08 -0.65
CA GLY A 75 18.50 -27.07 -1.69
C GLY A 75 18.92 -25.69 -1.16
N ALA A 76 19.53 -25.64 0.03
CA ALA A 76 19.88 -24.38 0.68
C ALA A 76 20.85 -23.52 -0.15
N THR A 77 20.46 -22.26 -0.38
CA THR A 77 21.22 -21.28 -1.14
C THR A 77 21.25 -19.92 -0.48
N ILE A 78 22.44 -19.31 -0.47
CA ILE A 78 22.67 -17.92 -0.09
C ILE A 78 22.91 -17.15 -1.39
N ARG A 79 21.98 -16.24 -1.73
CA ARG A 79 22.08 -15.40 -2.92
C ARG A 79 22.21 -13.93 -2.52
N VAL A 80 23.31 -13.30 -2.89
CA VAL A 80 23.59 -11.89 -2.57
C VAL A 80 23.96 -11.16 -3.87
N PRO A 81 22.98 -10.50 -4.53
CA PRO A 81 23.24 -9.75 -5.75
C PRO A 81 23.99 -8.45 -5.44
N GLY A 82 24.43 -7.72 -6.46
CA GLY A 82 25.04 -6.39 -6.31
C GLY A 82 26.43 -6.37 -5.69
N VAL A 83 27.04 -7.54 -5.45
CA VAL A 83 28.40 -7.62 -4.88
C VAL A 83 29.48 -7.24 -5.89
N GLY A 84 29.21 -7.37 -7.20
CA GLY A 84 30.18 -7.12 -8.28
C GLY A 84 31.13 -8.29 -8.53
N GLN A 85 31.78 -8.32 -9.70
CA GLN A 85 32.72 -9.38 -10.08
C GLN A 85 34.08 -9.16 -9.42
N ARG A 86 34.17 -9.48 -8.13
CA ARG A 86 35.38 -9.36 -7.30
C ARG A 86 35.47 -10.53 -6.32
N PRO A 87 36.68 -10.92 -5.89
CA PRO A 87 36.83 -11.98 -4.91
C PRO A 87 36.28 -11.54 -3.56
N LEU A 88 35.69 -12.50 -2.84
CA LEU A 88 35.02 -12.28 -1.57
C LEU A 88 35.59 -13.21 -0.51
N ALA A 89 35.65 -12.74 0.73
CA ALA A 89 35.78 -13.60 1.89
C ALA A 89 34.39 -13.82 2.49
N LEU A 90 33.97 -15.08 2.56
CA LEU A 90 32.72 -15.50 3.17
C LEU A 90 33.01 -16.08 4.54
N ARG A 91 32.33 -15.59 5.57
CA ARG A 91 32.38 -16.15 6.92
C ARG A 91 31.01 -16.72 7.28
N LEU A 92 30.94 -18.03 7.41
CA LEU A 92 29.74 -18.77 7.79
C LEU A 92 29.83 -19.16 9.25
N SER A 93 28.82 -18.79 10.03
CA SER A 93 28.70 -19.20 11.43
C SER A 93 27.63 -20.27 11.54
N PHE A 94 28.05 -21.49 11.85
CA PHE A 94 27.19 -22.64 12.07
C PHE A 94 26.88 -22.80 13.55
N PHE A 95 25.62 -23.08 13.83
CA PHE A 95 25.09 -23.16 15.19
C PHE A 95 25.53 -24.46 15.90
N PRO A 96 25.68 -24.44 17.24
CA PRO A 96 25.89 -25.67 18.00
C PRO A 96 24.74 -26.65 17.84
N VAL A 97 25.04 -27.95 17.87
CA VAL A 97 24.06 -29.05 17.78
C VAL A 97 24.28 -30.07 18.88
N GLY A 98 23.18 -30.62 19.39
CA GLY A 98 23.20 -31.64 20.45
C GLY A 98 23.84 -32.96 19.99
N ALA A 99 24.25 -33.78 20.96
CA ALA A 99 24.87 -35.09 20.68
C ALA A 99 23.89 -36.06 20.00
N ASP A 100 22.59 -35.92 20.29
CA ASP A 100 21.49 -36.63 19.65
C ASP A 100 21.38 -36.29 18.17
N VAL A 101 21.45 -35.00 17.82
CA VAL A 101 21.47 -34.55 16.42
C VAL A 101 22.75 -35.01 15.74
N MET A 102 23.91 -34.91 16.38
CA MET A 102 25.18 -35.38 15.81
C MET A 102 25.22 -36.88 15.52
N ALA A 103 24.38 -37.69 16.17
CA ALA A 103 24.35 -39.13 15.96
C ALA A 103 23.57 -39.55 14.70
N VAL A 104 22.66 -38.69 14.20
CA VAL A 104 21.77 -39.01 13.07
C VAL A 104 21.77 -37.95 11.97
N GLY A 105 22.35 -36.78 12.24
CA GLY A 105 22.39 -35.62 11.36
C GLY A 105 23.67 -35.54 10.53
N PRO A 106 23.84 -34.44 9.78
CA PRO A 106 24.95 -34.33 8.85
C PRO A 106 26.31 -34.23 9.55
N HIS A 107 27.30 -34.89 8.95
CA HIS A 107 28.70 -34.81 9.39
C HIS A 107 29.55 -33.86 8.54
N VAL A 108 29.10 -33.55 7.32
CA VAL A 108 29.84 -32.77 6.33
C VAL A 108 28.89 -31.83 5.60
N ILE A 109 29.39 -30.64 5.29
CA ILE A 109 28.72 -29.64 4.46
C ILE A 109 29.61 -29.38 3.25
N GLU A 110 29.09 -29.63 2.06
CA GLU A 110 29.71 -29.22 0.81
C GLU A 110 29.24 -27.80 0.47
N ILE A 111 30.19 -26.92 0.18
CA ILE A 111 29.95 -25.53 -0.18
C ILE A 111 30.34 -25.35 -1.63
N LEU A 112 29.38 -24.89 -2.42
CA LEU A 112 29.55 -24.66 -3.85
C LEU A 112 29.34 -23.18 -4.16
N SER A 113 30.13 -22.63 -5.07
CA SER A 113 29.91 -21.30 -5.66
C SER A 113 29.59 -21.46 -7.13
N ASP A 114 28.46 -20.93 -7.55
CA ASP A 114 27.95 -21.09 -8.94
C ASP A 114 27.97 -22.57 -9.40
N GLY A 115 27.67 -23.50 -8.48
CA GLY A 115 27.67 -24.94 -8.73
C GLY A 115 29.04 -25.62 -8.76
N GLN A 116 30.14 -24.88 -8.58
CA GLN A 116 31.49 -25.42 -8.47
C GLN A 116 31.86 -25.67 -7.00
N PRO A 117 32.38 -26.86 -6.64
CA PRO A 117 32.82 -27.14 -5.27
C PRO A 117 33.92 -26.18 -4.82
N LEU A 118 33.74 -25.53 -3.67
CA LEU A 118 34.74 -24.67 -3.02
C LEU A 118 35.40 -25.36 -1.84
N ALA A 119 34.61 -25.98 -0.97
CA ALA A 119 35.08 -26.59 0.25
C ALA A 119 34.13 -27.68 0.74
N SER A 120 34.67 -28.64 1.49
CA SER A 120 33.92 -29.62 2.26
C SER A 120 34.33 -29.44 3.72
N LEU A 121 33.37 -29.09 4.57
CA LEU A 121 33.62 -28.70 5.95
C LEU A 121 32.98 -29.70 6.90
N PRO A 122 33.67 -30.10 8.00
CA PRO A 122 33.07 -30.94 9.01
C PRO A 122 32.03 -30.17 9.83
N VAL A 123 30.92 -30.83 10.17
CA VAL A 123 29.95 -30.33 11.15
C VAL A 123 30.51 -30.59 12.55
N ILE A 124 30.60 -29.54 13.36
CA ILE A 124 31.18 -29.59 14.71
C ILE A 124 30.07 -29.38 15.73
N ALA A 125 29.95 -30.27 16.72
CA ALA A 125 28.91 -30.23 17.74
C ALA A 125 28.85 -28.89 18.51
N ALA A 126 30.00 -28.31 18.82
CA ALA A 126 30.10 -27.02 19.50
C ALA A 126 29.74 -25.80 18.62
N GLY A 127 29.34 -26.02 17.36
CA GLY A 127 29.24 -24.97 16.34
C GLY A 127 30.61 -24.61 15.77
N SER A 128 30.62 -23.82 14.70
CA SER A 128 31.89 -23.37 14.12
C SER A 128 31.75 -22.09 13.31
N ILE A 129 32.86 -21.39 13.14
CA ILE A 129 32.97 -20.23 12.27
C ILE A 129 33.98 -20.57 11.19
N GLN A 130 33.53 -20.59 9.95
CA GLN A 130 34.30 -21.05 8.79
C GLN A 130 34.51 -19.87 7.84
N SER A 131 35.77 -19.61 7.48
CA SER A 131 36.13 -18.53 6.55
C SER A 131 36.60 -19.12 5.23
N ILE A 132 35.97 -18.70 4.13
CA ILE A 132 36.15 -19.28 2.80
C ILE A 132 36.44 -18.16 1.81
N LEU A 133 37.47 -18.35 1.00
CA LEU A 133 37.74 -17.48 -0.12
C LEU A 133 36.85 -17.90 -1.30
N VAL A 134 36.03 -16.97 -1.78
CA VAL A 134 35.13 -17.17 -2.91
C VAL A 134 35.71 -16.45 -4.13
N PRO A 135 35.87 -17.13 -5.28
CA PRO A 135 36.31 -16.48 -6.52
C PRO A 135 35.29 -15.43 -6.97
N PRO A 136 35.68 -14.49 -7.86
CA PRO A 136 34.75 -13.50 -8.40
C PRO A 136 33.51 -14.17 -9.02
N PRO A 137 32.27 -13.76 -8.65
CA PRO A 137 31.06 -14.30 -9.26
C PRO A 137 30.97 -13.89 -10.73
N THR A 138 30.47 -14.78 -11.59
CA THR A 138 30.50 -14.58 -13.06
C THR A 138 29.67 -13.41 -13.57
N ASN A 139 28.59 -13.05 -12.87
CA ASN A 139 27.67 -11.98 -13.27
C ASN A 139 27.61 -10.83 -12.26
N GLY A 140 28.42 -10.88 -11.19
CA GLY A 140 28.41 -9.88 -10.11
C GLY A 140 27.39 -10.15 -9.00
N SER A 141 26.67 -11.28 -9.05
CA SER A 141 25.79 -11.78 -7.98
C SER A 141 26.41 -13.01 -7.34
N LEU A 142 26.60 -12.99 -6.02
CA LEU A 142 27.06 -14.16 -5.28
C LEU A 142 25.94 -15.20 -5.18
N MET A 143 26.26 -16.45 -5.49
CA MET A 143 25.38 -17.60 -5.23
C MET A 143 26.20 -18.72 -4.59
N ILE A 144 25.92 -19.00 -3.32
CA ILE A 144 26.51 -20.09 -2.56
C ILE A 144 25.45 -21.15 -2.31
N SER A 145 25.72 -22.40 -2.67
CA SER A 145 24.89 -23.54 -2.31
C SER A 145 25.52 -24.27 -1.13
N LEU A 146 24.70 -24.59 -0.13
CA LEU A 146 25.07 -25.41 1.02
C LEU A 146 24.43 -26.77 0.83
N ARG A 147 25.23 -27.77 0.46
CA ARG A 147 24.76 -29.16 0.33
C ARG A 147 25.15 -29.92 1.57
N THR A 148 24.17 -30.56 2.19
CA THR A 148 24.35 -31.33 3.41
C THR A 148 23.41 -32.51 3.36
N GLU A 149 23.79 -33.61 4.00
CA GLU A 149 22.82 -34.65 4.33
C GLU A 149 21.72 -34.04 5.22
N THR A 150 20.50 -34.52 5.03
CA THR A 150 19.36 -34.07 5.84
C THR A 150 18.78 -35.24 6.60
N PHE A 151 18.25 -34.97 7.78
CA PHE A 151 17.57 -35.94 8.62
C PHE A 151 16.23 -35.38 9.11
N SER A 152 15.37 -36.26 9.61
CA SER A 152 14.09 -35.86 10.21
C SER A 152 14.02 -36.42 11.63
N PRO A 153 14.00 -35.54 12.66
CA PRO A 153 13.81 -35.99 14.03
C PRO A 153 12.48 -36.75 14.22
N PRO A 154 12.37 -37.70 15.15
CA PRO A 154 11.12 -38.37 15.45
C PRO A 154 10.00 -37.37 15.81
N GLY A 155 8.90 -37.39 15.05
CA GLY A 155 7.76 -36.48 15.24
C GLY A 155 7.89 -35.11 14.58
N ASP A 156 9.01 -34.81 13.92
CA ASP A 156 9.20 -33.60 13.12
C ASP A 156 9.25 -33.98 11.62
N PRO A 157 8.26 -33.57 10.80
CA PRO A 157 8.23 -33.91 9.38
C PRO A 157 9.25 -33.13 8.54
N ARG A 158 9.96 -32.16 9.13
CA ARG A 158 10.93 -31.34 8.40
C ARG A 158 12.18 -32.14 8.07
N ARG A 159 12.80 -31.81 6.94
CA ARG A 159 14.15 -32.27 6.59
C ARG A 159 15.13 -31.20 7.05
N LEU A 160 15.97 -31.56 8.01
CA LEU A 160 16.90 -30.65 8.68
C LEU A 160 18.33 -31.01 8.27
N GLY A 161 19.06 -30.03 7.77
CA GLY A 161 20.48 -30.14 7.47
C GLY A 161 21.35 -29.56 8.58
N THR A 162 22.21 -28.61 8.23
CA THR A 162 23.07 -27.91 9.20
C THR A 162 22.41 -26.59 9.61
N PRO A 163 22.43 -26.22 10.90
CA PRO A 163 21.91 -24.94 11.34
C PRO A 163 22.91 -23.81 11.05
N LEU A 164 22.49 -22.84 10.25
CA LEU A 164 23.23 -21.61 9.93
C LEU A 164 22.73 -20.47 10.81
N ALA A 165 23.65 -19.73 11.42
CA ALA A 165 23.36 -18.63 12.32
C ALA A 165 23.64 -17.26 11.69
N MET A 166 24.74 -17.13 10.95
CA MET A 166 25.14 -15.85 10.36
C MET A 166 25.98 -16.06 9.11
N VAL A 167 25.81 -15.17 8.15
CA VAL A 167 26.66 -15.03 6.97
C VAL A 167 27.25 -13.63 6.96
N GLU A 168 28.58 -13.54 6.91
CA GLU A 168 29.30 -12.28 6.72
C GLU A 168 30.08 -12.33 5.40
N ILE A 169 29.94 -11.29 4.58
CA ILE A 169 30.55 -11.17 3.26
C ILE A 169 31.42 -9.94 3.26
N VAL A 170 32.70 -10.12 2.92
CA VAL A 170 33.68 -9.03 2.82
C VAL A 170 34.30 -9.04 1.44
N ALA A 171 34.27 -7.90 0.75
CA ALA A 171 34.97 -7.75 -0.52
C ALA A 171 36.48 -7.66 -0.30
N LEU A 172 37.24 -8.41 -1.09
CA LEU A 172 38.70 -8.37 -1.07
C LEU A 172 39.25 -7.42 -2.13
N PRO A 173 40.36 -6.70 -1.87
CA PRO A 173 40.99 -5.86 -2.88
C PRO A 173 41.53 -6.72 -4.03
N ASN A 174 41.09 -6.47 -5.27
CA ASN A 174 41.58 -7.22 -6.44
C ASN A 174 41.52 -6.43 -7.77
N GLY A 175 41.82 -5.13 -7.71
CA GLY A 175 41.71 -4.25 -8.88
C GLY A 175 40.26 -3.92 -9.27
N PRO A 176 40.03 -3.40 -10.49
CA PRO A 176 38.72 -2.97 -10.94
C PRO A 176 37.72 -4.12 -11.02
N ALA A 177 36.56 -3.96 -10.39
CA ALA A 177 35.46 -4.92 -10.42
C ALA A 177 34.35 -4.48 -11.37
N SER A 178 33.75 -5.39 -12.15
CA SER A 178 32.55 -5.04 -12.91
C SER A 178 31.28 -5.14 -12.03
N PRO A 179 30.22 -4.37 -12.33
CA PRO A 179 28.98 -4.42 -11.56
C PRO A 179 28.19 -5.71 -11.79
N ASP A 180 27.15 -5.89 -10.97
CA ASP A 180 26.06 -6.83 -11.27
C ASP A 180 25.29 -6.31 -12.50
N TRP A 181 25.69 -6.77 -13.69
CA TRP A 181 25.12 -6.30 -14.96
C TRP A 181 23.62 -6.56 -15.09
N PRO A 182 23.07 -7.73 -14.73
CA PRO A 182 21.63 -7.94 -14.70
C PRO A 182 20.88 -6.86 -13.89
N SER A 183 21.29 -6.61 -12.65
CA SER A 183 20.64 -5.59 -11.82
C SER A 183 20.87 -4.17 -12.34
N ALA A 184 22.07 -3.85 -12.82
CA ALA A 184 22.38 -2.54 -13.41
C ALA A 184 21.52 -2.25 -14.65
N LEU A 185 21.40 -3.23 -15.57
CA LEU A 185 20.56 -3.11 -16.76
C LEU A 185 19.09 -3.05 -16.40
N GLY A 186 18.64 -3.82 -15.39
CA GLY A 186 17.29 -3.74 -14.86
C GLY A 186 16.94 -2.34 -14.37
N TRP A 187 17.82 -1.71 -13.58
CA TRP A 187 17.64 -0.34 -13.11
C TRP A 187 17.73 0.71 -14.21
N LEU A 188 18.62 0.57 -15.20
CA LEU A 188 18.67 1.47 -16.36
C LEU A 188 17.41 1.37 -17.23
N GLY A 189 16.89 0.16 -17.41
CA GLY A 189 15.61 -0.10 -18.07
C GLY A 189 14.44 0.50 -17.29
N ALA A 190 14.38 0.26 -15.98
CA ALA A 190 13.38 0.83 -15.08
C ALA A 190 13.41 2.36 -15.10
N ALA A 191 14.60 2.96 -15.04
CA ALA A 191 14.79 4.40 -15.13
C ALA A 191 14.24 4.92 -16.46
N THR A 192 14.62 4.30 -17.59
CA THR A 192 14.14 4.69 -18.92
C THR A 192 12.61 4.63 -19.01
N LEU A 193 11.99 3.52 -18.57
CA LEU A 193 10.54 3.37 -18.59
C LEU A 193 9.84 4.34 -17.64
N ALA A 194 10.41 4.62 -16.46
CA ALA A 194 9.89 5.62 -15.54
C ALA A 194 9.96 7.03 -16.14
N TRP A 195 11.03 7.36 -16.87
CA TRP A 195 11.13 8.62 -17.62
C TRP A 195 10.01 8.74 -18.64
N MET A 196 9.78 7.69 -19.43
CA MET A 196 8.72 7.65 -20.44
C MET A 196 7.33 7.78 -19.80
N ALA A 197 7.06 7.04 -18.71
CA ALA A 197 5.82 7.14 -17.96
C ALA A 197 5.57 8.55 -17.42
N LEU A 198 6.57 9.18 -16.80
CA LEU A 198 6.44 10.53 -16.25
C LEU A 198 6.31 11.60 -17.34
N ARG A 199 7.06 11.48 -18.44
CA ARG A 199 6.97 12.38 -19.59
C ARG A 199 5.61 12.27 -20.26
N HIS A 200 5.12 11.05 -20.47
CA HIS A 200 3.78 10.85 -21.01
C HIS A 200 2.72 11.42 -20.07
N ALA A 201 2.83 11.14 -18.77
CA ALA A 201 1.91 11.62 -17.76
C ALA A 201 1.84 13.15 -17.71
N LEU A 202 2.97 13.87 -17.69
CA LEU A 202 3.01 15.34 -17.61
C LEU A 202 2.79 16.04 -18.96
N GLY A 203 3.24 15.43 -20.05
CA GLY A 203 3.29 16.01 -21.39
C GLY A 203 4.73 16.22 -21.88
N ALA A 204 4.90 16.26 -23.20
CA ALA A 204 6.19 16.24 -23.87
C ALA A 204 7.16 17.39 -23.48
N ASP A 205 6.61 18.55 -23.10
CA ASP A 205 7.38 19.77 -22.79
C ASP A 205 7.65 19.96 -21.29
N ALA A 206 7.31 18.98 -20.45
CA ALA A 206 7.47 19.11 -19.01
C ALA A 206 8.97 19.13 -18.60
N PRO A 207 9.41 20.08 -17.74
CA PRO A 207 10.82 20.21 -17.33
C PRO A 207 11.19 19.18 -16.25
N LEU A 208 11.15 17.90 -16.62
CA LEU A 208 11.31 16.76 -15.71
C LEU A 208 12.75 16.55 -15.20
N GLY A 209 13.76 17.09 -15.89
CA GLY A 209 15.15 16.71 -15.69
C GLY A 209 15.64 16.81 -14.24
N ARG A 210 15.24 17.85 -13.49
CA ARG A 210 15.68 18.03 -12.09
C ARG A 210 15.05 17.02 -11.14
N LEU A 211 13.72 16.88 -11.18
CA LEU A 211 13.01 15.95 -10.30
C LEU A 211 13.43 14.51 -10.58
N TYR A 212 13.50 14.16 -11.86
CA TYR A 212 13.95 12.84 -12.30
C TYR A 212 15.42 12.58 -11.92
N GLY A 213 16.29 13.58 -12.05
CA GLY A 213 17.68 13.51 -11.61
C GLY A 213 17.83 13.26 -10.10
N VAL A 214 16.95 13.84 -9.26
CA VAL A 214 16.92 13.54 -7.81
C VAL A 214 16.53 12.08 -7.57
N CYS A 215 15.47 11.59 -8.21
CA CYS A 215 15.06 10.18 -8.07
C CYS A 215 16.17 9.21 -8.50
N VAL A 216 16.82 9.50 -9.63
CA VAL A 216 17.98 8.76 -10.14
C VAL A 216 19.16 8.83 -9.15
N GLY A 217 19.44 10.00 -8.58
CA GLY A 217 20.46 10.16 -7.57
C GLY A 217 20.20 9.31 -6.31
N LEU A 218 18.93 9.18 -5.89
CA LEU A 218 18.54 8.31 -4.79
C LEU A 218 18.75 6.82 -5.11
N VAL A 219 18.47 6.39 -6.35
CA VAL A 219 18.77 5.02 -6.81
C VAL A 219 20.29 4.78 -6.81
N GLY A 220 21.08 5.72 -7.29
CA GLY A 220 22.54 5.65 -7.23
C GLY A 220 23.07 5.61 -5.79
N LEU A 221 22.50 6.41 -4.90
CA LEU A 221 22.83 6.39 -3.48
C LEU A 221 22.48 5.03 -2.84
N ALA A 222 21.35 4.43 -3.18
CA ALA A 222 20.98 3.10 -2.71
C ALA A 222 21.99 2.03 -3.17
N ALA A 223 22.46 2.11 -4.42
CA ALA A 223 23.49 1.22 -4.95
C ALA A 223 24.84 1.31 -4.20
N ILE A 224 25.12 2.46 -3.58
CA ILE A 224 26.32 2.68 -2.76
C ILE A 224 26.10 2.22 -1.31
N LEU A 225 24.95 2.56 -0.71
CA LEU A 225 24.70 2.34 0.72
C LEU A 225 24.31 0.90 1.05
N ASP A 226 23.52 0.25 0.21
CA ASP A 226 23.10 -1.16 0.37
C ASP A 226 23.03 -1.83 -1.01
N PRO A 227 24.19 -2.15 -1.61
CA PRO A 227 24.25 -2.74 -2.94
C PRO A 227 23.41 -4.03 -3.08
N PRO A 228 23.41 -4.97 -2.10
CA PRO A 228 22.58 -6.17 -2.21
C PRO A 228 21.08 -5.91 -2.26
N ARG A 229 20.53 -5.05 -1.41
CA ARG A 229 19.09 -4.72 -1.47
C ARG A 229 18.74 -3.89 -2.71
N TRP A 230 19.61 -2.97 -3.11
CA TRP A 230 19.45 -2.25 -4.38
C TRP A 230 19.35 -3.23 -5.55
N ALA A 231 20.28 -4.19 -5.65
CA ALA A 231 20.33 -5.13 -6.75
C ALA A 231 19.14 -6.09 -6.76
N ALA A 232 18.67 -6.54 -5.59
CA ALA A 232 17.47 -7.37 -5.44
C ALA A 232 16.19 -6.68 -5.93
N GLY A 233 16.13 -5.34 -5.88
CA GLY A 233 14.97 -4.56 -6.32
C GLY A 233 14.86 -4.31 -7.84
N ALA A 234 15.87 -4.70 -8.63
CA ALA A 234 15.95 -4.32 -10.05
C ALA A 234 14.76 -4.85 -10.88
N ASP A 235 14.42 -6.13 -10.74
CA ASP A 235 13.31 -6.75 -11.48
C ASP A 235 11.96 -6.16 -11.08
N ALA A 236 11.76 -5.92 -9.79
CA ALA A 236 10.55 -5.29 -9.25
C ALA A 236 10.38 -3.86 -9.80
N ALA A 237 11.47 -3.08 -9.82
CA ALA A 237 11.46 -1.73 -10.36
C ALA A 237 11.20 -1.72 -11.87
N LEU A 238 11.82 -2.64 -12.62
CA LEU A 238 11.63 -2.77 -14.06
C LEU A 238 10.18 -3.13 -14.39
N LEU A 239 9.62 -4.14 -13.72
CA LEU A 239 8.23 -4.55 -13.93
C LEU A 239 7.25 -3.45 -13.53
N ALA A 240 7.47 -2.78 -12.39
CA ALA A 240 6.64 -1.66 -11.96
C ALA A 240 6.67 -0.52 -12.99
N ALA A 241 7.84 -0.14 -13.49
CA ALA A 241 7.98 0.91 -14.51
C ALA A 241 7.37 0.48 -15.87
N ALA A 242 7.52 -0.78 -16.25
CA ALA A 242 6.94 -1.35 -17.47
C ALA A 242 5.41 -1.34 -17.44
N LEU A 243 4.79 -1.53 -16.28
CA LEU A 243 3.33 -1.43 -16.10
C LEU A 243 2.86 0.03 -15.92
N ALA A 244 3.67 0.87 -15.28
CA ALA A 244 3.39 2.28 -15.07
C ALA A 244 3.30 3.07 -16.38
N TYR A 245 4.09 2.72 -17.40
CA TYR A 245 4.07 3.38 -18.70
C TYR A 245 2.73 3.24 -19.46
N PRO A 246 2.21 2.02 -19.74
CA PRO A 246 0.90 1.87 -20.37
C PRO A 246 -0.22 2.42 -19.48
N LEU A 247 -0.08 2.36 -18.15
CA LEU A 247 -1.02 3.03 -17.24
C LEU A 247 -1.03 4.54 -17.45
N ALA A 248 0.13 5.19 -17.62
CA ALA A 248 0.22 6.62 -17.90
C ALA A 248 -0.54 7.00 -19.18
N ILE A 249 -0.43 6.17 -20.22
CA ILE A 249 -1.17 6.33 -21.49
C ILE A 249 -2.68 6.21 -21.23
N GLY A 250 -3.11 5.13 -20.56
CA GLY A 250 -4.51 4.87 -20.27
C GLY A 250 -5.15 5.95 -19.39
N VAL A 251 -4.46 6.38 -18.33
CA VAL A 251 -4.93 7.43 -17.42
C VAL A 251 -5.06 8.76 -18.15
N ARG A 252 -4.05 9.17 -18.91
CA ARG A 252 -4.10 10.46 -19.63
C ARG A 252 -5.20 10.47 -20.70
N ALA A 253 -5.37 9.35 -21.41
CA ALA A 253 -6.44 9.18 -22.39
C ALA A 253 -7.83 9.15 -21.77
N GLY A 254 -7.99 8.53 -20.59
CA GLY A 254 -9.27 8.35 -19.90
C GLY A 254 -9.72 9.55 -19.06
N LEU A 255 -8.79 10.25 -18.39
CA LEU A 255 -9.15 11.34 -17.47
C LEU A 255 -9.81 12.52 -18.17
N THR A 256 -9.35 12.88 -19.38
CA THR A 256 -9.92 14.01 -20.13
C THR A 256 -11.40 13.81 -20.50
N PRO A 257 -11.81 12.71 -21.17
CA PRO A 257 -13.22 12.48 -21.48
C PRO A 257 -14.07 12.31 -20.22
N LEU A 258 -13.55 11.64 -19.17
CA LEU A 258 -14.26 11.50 -17.90
C LEU A 258 -14.49 12.86 -17.22
N ALA A 259 -13.46 13.69 -17.13
CA ALA A 259 -13.58 15.02 -16.54
C ALA A 259 -14.58 15.89 -17.29
N ARG A 260 -14.56 15.86 -18.63
CA ARG A 260 -15.55 16.56 -19.47
C ARG A 260 -16.97 16.04 -19.23
N HIS A 261 -17.14 14.73 -19.17
CA HIS A 261 -18.44 14.10 -18.95
C HIS A 261 -19.08 14.53 -17.62
N PHE A 262 -18.28 14.63 -16.56
CA PHE A 262 -18.75 15.03 -15.23
C PHE A 262 -18.63 16.54 -14.93
N GLY A 263 -18.22 17.35 -15.91
CA GLY A 263 -18.03 18.79 -15.74
C GLY A 263 -16.94 19.16 -14.72
N VAL A 264 -15.95 18.28 -14.53
CA VAL A 264 -14.79 18.50 -13.66
C VAL A 264 -13.78 19.38 -14.41
N PRO A 265 -13.37 20.54 -13.87
CA PRO A 265 -12.38 21.39 -14.52
C PRO A 265 -11.03 20.67 -14.51
N LEU A 266 -10.47 20.42 -15.70
CA LEU A 266 -9.17 19.75 -15.85
C LEU A 266 -8.39 20.42 -16.99
N ASP A 267 -7.47 21.30 -16.61
CA ASP A 267 -6.53 21.91 -17.53
C ASP A 267 -5.34 20.97 -17.81
N SER A 268 -4.46 21.33 -18.74
CA SER A 268 -3.30 20.51 -19.09
C SER A 268 -2.35 20.28 -17.91
N PHE A 269 -2.23 21.27 -17.02
CA PHE A 269 -1.43 21.16 -15.80
C PHE A 269 -2.01 20.14 -14.83
N GLY A 270 -3.33 20.21 -14.58
CA GLY A 270 -4.06 19.28 -13.73
C GLY A 270 -4.07 17.87 -14.30
N LEU A 271 -4.30 17.71 -15.60
CA LEU A 271 -4.18 16.42 -16.27
C LEU A 271 -2.79 15.83 -16.08
N GLY A 272 -1.75 16.65 -16.24
CA GLY A 272 -0.36 16.27 -16.08
C GLY A 272 -0.07 15.68 -14.71
N TRP A 273 -0.29 16.47 -13.66
CA TRP A 273 0.02 16.07 -12.29
C TRP A 273 -0.89 14.98 -11.75
N LEU A 274 -2.17 15.01 -12.08
CA LEU A 274 -3.10 13.96 -11.66
C LEU A 274 -2.72 12.60 -12.28
N SER A 275 -2.29 12.60 -13.54
CA SER A 275 -1.77 11.38 -14.17
C SER A 275 -0.50 10.88 -13.47
N VAL A 276 0.42 11.78 -13.12
CA VAL A 276 1.61 11.43 -12.33
C VAL A 276 1.24 10.82 -10.98
N PHE A 277 0.25 11.37 -10.27
CA PHE A 277 -0.17 10.85 -8.98
C PHE A 277 -0.70 9.42 -9.11
N CYS A 278 -1.55 9.14 -10.10
CA CYS A 278 -2.02 7.79 -10.36
C CYS A 278 -0.86 6.83 -10.71
N VAL A 279 0.05 7.24 -11.60
CA VAL A 279 1.15 6.41 -12.08
C VAL A 279 2.15 6.09 -10.97
N ILE A 280 2.58 7.10 -10.21
CA ILE A 280 3.52 6.91 -9.09
C ILE A 280 2.86 6.11 -7.97
N ALA A 281 1.60 6.43 -7.61
CA ALA A 281 0.89 5.68 -6.58
C ALA A 281 0.80 4.19 -6.96
N PHE A 282 0.37 3.87 -8.18
CA PHE A 282 0.33 2.50 -8.67
C PHE A 282 1.71 1.81 -8.62
N ALA A 283 2.75 2.47 -9.15
CA ALA A 283 4.09 1.92 -9.18
C ALA A 283 4.65 1.65 -7.78
N MET A 284 4.39 2.53 -6.81
CA MET A 284 4.82 2.34 -5.42
C MET A 284 4.02 1.24 -4.71
N ARG A 285 2.71 1.15 -4.96
CA ARG A 285 1.79 0.18 -4.34
C ARG A 285 2.05 -1.24 -4.80
N TYR A 286 2.12 -1.43 -6.11
CA TYR A 286 2.35 -2.75 -6.70
C TYR A 286 3.83 -3.10 -6.76
N GLY A 287 4.68 -2.16 -7.21
CA GLY A 287 6.13 -2.37 -7.31
C GLY A 287 6.80 -2.65 -5.98
N GLY A 288 6.34 -2.02 -4.88
CA GLY A 288 6.83 -2.36 -3.55
C GLY A 288 6.56 -3.82 -3.15
N ARG A 289 5.39 -4.37 -3.52
CA ARG A 289 5.03 -5.78 -3.26
C ARG A 289 5.78 -6.77 -4.16
N LEU A 290 6.25 -6.32 -5.33
CA LEU A 290 7.10 -7.12 -6.21
C LEU A 290 8.53 -7.27 -5.68
N TYR A 291 8.95 -6.42 -4.73
CA TYR A 291 10.27 -6.54 -4.12
C TYR A 291 10.42 -7.91 -3.44
N PRO A 292 11.52 -8.64 -3.67
CA PRO A 292 11.69 -9.99 -3.16
C PRO A 292 11.52 -10.08 -1.65
N ASN A 293 10.65 -11.00 -1.21
CA ASN A 293 10.31 -11.22 0.19
C ASN A 293 9.86 -9.96 0.96
N SER A 294 9.30 -8.95 0.29
CA SER A 294 8.63 -7.83 0.97
C SER A 294 7.54 -8.32 1.94
N MET A 295 7.10 -7.48 2.86
CA MET A 295 6.03 -7.85 3.80
C MET A 295 4.78 -8.33 3.03
N HIS A 296 4.36 -9.57 3.31
CA HIS A 296 3.28 -10.22 2.56
C HIS A 296 1.88 -9.78 3.02
N GLY A 297 1.76 -9.25 4.24
CA GLY A 297 0.47 -8.93 4.85
C GLY A 297 -0.50 -10.11 4.84
N ASP A 298 -1.78 -9.83 4.63
CA ASP A 298 -2.85 -10.84 4.62
C ASP A 298 -3.14 -11.40 3.21
N ILE A 299 -2.21 -11.30 2.24
CA ILE A 299 -2.51 -11.72 0.87
C ILE A 299 -2.90 -13.20 0.77
N GLY A 300 -2.27 -14.08 1.55
CA GLY A 300 -2.62 -15.50 1.59
C GLY A 300 -4.05 -15.74 2.08
N PHE A 301 -4.49 -14.98 3.09
CA PHE A 301 -5.88 -14.99 3.54
C PHE A 301 -6.82 -14.54 2.42
N HIS A 302 -6.51 -13.45 1.71
CA HIS A 302 -7.32 -12.96 0.60
C HIS A 302 -7.37 -13.92 -0.60
N ILE A 303 -6.27 -14.61 -0.92
CA ILE A 303 -6.23 -15.64 -1.96
C ILE A 303 -7.17 -16.79 -1.61
N ASN A 304 -7.12 -17.28 -0.37
CA ASN A 304 -8.01 -18.36 0.08
C ASN A 304 -9.47 -17.93 0.00
N ARG A 305 -9.81 -16.72 0.45
CA ARG A 305 -11.20 -16.21 0.38
C ARG A 305 -11.67 -15.93 -1.04
N PHE A 306 -10.77 -15.50 -1.91
CA PHE A 306 -11.06 -15.37 -3.33
C PHE A 306 -11.38 -16.74 -3.94
N ASN A 307 -10.56 -17.76 -3.67
CA ASN A 307 -10.77 -19.12 -4.14
C ASN A 307 -12.09 -19.72 -3.61
N ASP A 308 -12.36 -19.55 -2.31
CA ASP A 308 -13.64 -19.93 -1.68
C ASP A 308 -14.82 -19.32 -2.44
N ALA A 309 -14.78 -18.00 -2.69
CA ALA A 309 -15.86 -17.27 -3.34
C ALA A 309 -16.11 -17.73 -4.79
N ILE A 310 -15.06 -17.91 -5.60
CA ILE A 310 -15.21 -18.37 -6.99
C ILE A 310 -15.65 -19.83 -7.10
N LEU A 311 -15.38 -20.65 -6.07
CA LEU A 311 -15.86 -22.03 -5.96
C LEU A 311 -17.30 -22.11 -5.41
N GLY A 312 -17.94 -20.96 -5.14
CA GLY A 312 -19.34 -20.88 -4.74
C GLY A 312 -19.56 -20.73 -3.24
N LEU A 313 -18.51 -20.68 -2.41
CA LEU A 313 -18.63 -20.40 -0.98
C LEU A 313 -18.76 -18.89 -0.75
N ILE A 314 -19.98 -18.38 -0.85
CA ILE A 314 -20.28 -16.95 -0.73
C ILE A 314 -20.43 -16.53 0.75
N PHE A 315 -21.02 -17.37 1.59
CA PHE A 315 -21.25 -17.08 3.01
C PHE A 315 -20.00 -17.40 3.85
N ILE A 316 -19.03 -16.50 3.79
CA ILE A 316 -17.75 -16.64 4.49
C ILE A 316 -17.84 -16.02 5.90
N LEU A 317 -17.47 -16.79 6.92
CA LEU A 317 -17.22 -16.28 8.26
C LEU A 317 -15.72 -15.97 8.42
N SER A 318 -15.41 -14.84 9.04
CA SER A 318 -14.04 -14.52 9.46
C SER A 318 -14.02 -14.13 10.93
N LYS A 319 -12.85 -14.20 11.56
CA LYS A 319 -12.65 -13.85 12.96
C LYS A 319 -11.65 -12.71 13.04
N ASN A 320 -12.05 -11.57 13.57
CA ASN A 320 -11.18 -10.41 13.79
C ASN A 320 -11.12 -10.13 15.28
N ARG A 321 -9.91 -10.18 15.85
CA ARG A 321 -9.65 -9.89 17.27
C ARG A 321 -10.61 -10.63 18.23
N GLY A 322 -10.92 -11.88 17.92
CA GLY A 322 -11.81 -12.71 18.74
C GLY A 322 -13.29 -12.67 18.34
N VAL A 323 -13.71 -11.73 17.49
CA VAL A 323 -15.11 -11.57 17.08
C VAL A 323 -15.33 -12.16 15.70
N ASP A 324 -16.29 -13.08 15.62
CA ASP A 324 -16.76 -13.60 14.33
C ASP A 324 -17.56 -12.53 13.59
N PHE A 325 -17.40 -12.42 12.28
CA PHE A 325 -18.16 -11.48 11.49
C PHE A 325 -18.34 -12.00 10.06
N PRO A 326 -19.45 -11.64 9.41
CA PRO A 326 -19.63 -11.93 7.99
C PRO A 326 -18.54 -11.24 7.18
N TYR A 327 -17.94 -11.99 6.26
CA TYR A 327 -16.87 -11.50 5.40
C TYR A 327 -17.38 -11.38 3.94
N PRO A 328 -17.83 -10.20 3.50
CA PRO A 328 -18.48 -10.04 2.20
C PRO A 328 -17.54 -10.36 1.02
N PRO A 329 -17.98 -11.16 0.04
CA PRO A 329 -17.13 -11.56 -1.09
C PRO A 329 -17.20 -10.61 -2.30
N GLY A 330 -17.94 -9.49 -2.22
CA GLY A 330 -18.21 -8.60 -3.35
C GLY A 330 -16.96 -8.18 -4.14
N PRO A 331 -15.85 -7.75 -3.49
CA PRO A 331 -14.65 -7.37 -4.21
C PRO A 331 -13.99 -8.54 -4.95
N TYR A 332 -14.04 -9.75 -4.39
CA TYR A 332 -13.50 -10.95 -5.04
C TYR A 332 -14.28 -11.29 -6.30
N LEU A 333 -15.61 -11.27 -6.22
CA LEU A 333 -16.48 -11.56 -7.37
C LEU A 333 -16.31 -10.50 -8.47
N LEU A 334 -16.08 -9.25 -8.09
CA LEU A 334 -15.85 -8.17 -9.06
C LEU A 334 -14.55 -8.35 -9.85
N VAL A 335 -13.48 -8.79 -9.19
CA VAL A 335 -12.17 -8.95 -9.86
C VAL A 335 -11.96 -10.35 -10.43
N ALA A 336 -12.81 -11.32 -10.09
CA ALA A 336 -12.70 -12.70 -10.55
C ALA A 336 -12.59 -12.85 -12.08
N PRO A 337 -13.34 -12.10 -12.92
CA PRO A 337 -13.23 -12.23 -14.37
C PRO A 337 -11.82 -11.94 -14.93
N PHE A 338 -10.97 -11.20 -14.22
CA PHE A 338 -9.62 -10.90 -14.68
C PHE A 338 -8.65 -12.09 -14.57
N THR A 339 -9.01 -13.18 -13.88
CA THR A 339 -8.22 -14.42 -13.91
C THR A 339 -8.26 -15.11 -15.29
N LEU A 340 -9.27 -14.79 -16.12
CA LEU A 340 -9.36 -15.26 -17.51
C LEU A 340 -8.23 -14.74 -18.40
N LEU A 341 -7.45 -13.74 -17.92
CA LEU A 341 -6.24 -13.25 -18.57
C LEU A 341 -5.01 -14.15 -18.30
N GLY A 342 -5.17 -15.26 -17.59
CA GLY A 342 -4.08 -16.16 -17.19
C GLY A 342 -3.28 -15.67 -15.97
N LEU A 343 -3.78 -14.65 -15.26
CA LEU A 343 -3.15 -14.12 -14.06
C LEU A 343 -3.51 -14.95 -12.82
N SER A 344 -2.55 -15.15 -11.92
CA SER A 344 -2.83 -15.78 -10.62
C SER A 344 -3.77 -14.91 -9.76
N SER A 345 -4.54 -15.54 -8.87
CA SER A 345 -5.47 -14.82 -7.97
C SER A 345 -4.76 -13.75 -7.13
N GLY A 346 -3.58 -14.06 -6.60
CA GLY A 346 -2.74 -13.10 -5.89
C GLY A 346 -2.39 -11.88 -6.75
N THR A 347 -1.99 -12.11 -8.01
CA THR A 347 -1.66 -11.02 -8.94
C THR A 347 -2.88 -10.15 -9.25
N VAL A 348 -4.03 -10.75 -9.53
CA VAL A 348 -5.29 -10.03 -9.80
C VAL A 348 -5.69 -9.16 -8.61
N LEU A 349 -5.65 -9.71 -7.39
CA LEU A 349 -5.99 -8.99 -6.16
C LEU A 349 -5.06 -7.80 -5.93
N GLN A 350 -3.74 -8.01 -6.05
CA GLN A 350 -2.75 -6.98 -5.77
C GLN A 350 -2.72 -5.88 -6.83
N ILE A 351 -2.78 -6.22 -8.12
CA ILE A 351 -2.85 -5.23 -9.21
C ILE A 351 -4.15 -4.43 -9.12
N GLY A 352 -5.28 -5.11 -8.93
CA GLY A 352 -6.58 -4.44 -8.84
C GLY A 352 -6.64 -3.48 -7.64
N ALA A 353 -6.11 -3.89 -6.47
CA ALA A 353 -6.04 -3.03 -5.30
C ALA A 353 -5.15 -1.79 -5.55
N ALA A 354 -3.99 -1.98 -6.16
CA ALA A 354 -3.10 -0.87 -6.53
C ALA A 354 -3.74 0.10 -7.55
N LEU A 355 -4.50 -0.42 -8.53
CA LEU A 355 -5.19 0.39 -9.53
C LEU A 355 -6.31 1.23 -8.94
N VAL A 356 -7.17 0.65 -8.08
CA VAL A 356 -8.28 1.41 -7.48
C VAL A 356 -7.79 2.42 -6.45
N ASP A 357 -6.72 2.10 -5.70
CA ASP A 357 -6.09 3.07 -4.79
C ASP A 357 -5.48 4.24 -5.57
N ALA A 358 -4.74 3.96 -6.66
CA ALA A 358 -4.22 4.99 -7.55
C ALA A 358 -5.33 5.85 -8.19
N ALA A 359 -6.41 5.22 -8.66
CA ALA A 359 -7.55 5.91 -9.26
C ALA A 359 -8.30 6.81 -8.26
N SER A 360 -8.17 6.55 -6.95
CA SER A 360 -8.75 7.39 -5.90
C SER A 360 -8.23 8.83 -5.94
N ALA A 361 -7.01 9.07 -6.45
CA ALA A 361 -6.50 10.44 -6.68
C ALA A 361 -7.45 11.26 -7.57
N ALA A 362 -7.98 10.65 -8.64
CA ALA A 362 -8.90 11.32 -9.56
C ALA A 362 -10.25 11.61 -8.91
N LEU A 363 -10.73 10.74 -8.03
CA LEU A 363 -11.97 10.96 -7.27
C LEU A 363 -11.81 12.10 -6.26
N ILE A 364 -10.69 12.14 -5.53
CA ILE A 364 -10.39 13.23 -4.60
C ILE A 364 -10.26 14.57 -5.35
N TYR A 365 -9.59 14.57 -6.49
CA TYR A 365 -9.51 15.75 -7.36
C TYR A 365 -10.92 16.19 -7.81
N ALA A 366 -11.75 15.26 -8.28
CA ALA A 366 -13.10 15.56 -8.75
C ALA A 366 -13.96 16.14 -7.62
N ILE A 367 -13.95 15.56 -6.42
CA ILE A 367 -14.66 16.08 -5.24
C ILE A 367 -14.11 17.46 -4.84
N GLY A 368 -12.79 17.59 -4.73
CA GLY A 368 -12.12 18.83 -4.34
C GLY A 368 -12.40 19.98 -5.32
N SER A 369 -12.34 19.73 -6.62
CA SER A 369 -12.56 20.74 -7.67
C SER A 369 -13.95 21.41 -7.62
N ARG A 370 -14.91 20.79 -6.92
CA ARG A 370 -16.24 21.36 -6.69
C ARG A 370 -16.27 22.43 -5.60
N ILE A 371 -15.26 22.46 -4.72
CA ILE A 371 -15.24 23.30 -3.53
C ILE A 371 -14.02 24.19 -3.40
N MET A 372 -12.98 23.96 -4.21
CA MET A 372 -11.74 24.74 -4.20
C MET A 372 -11.15 24.88 -5.60
N SER A 373 -10.05 25.62 -5.71
CA SER A 373 -9.32 25.78 -6.97
C SER A 373 -8.79 24.43 -7.48
N ALA A 374 -8.64 24.27 -8.79
CA ALA A 374 -8.04 23.07 -9.40
C ALA A 374 -6.66 22.74 -8.79
N ARG A 375 -5.85 23.76 -8.47
CA ARG A 375 -4.54 23.56 -7.84
C ARG A 375 -4.63 22.99 -6.43
N ALA A 376 -5.58 23.46 -5.63
CA ALA A 376 -5.81 22.91 -4.30
C ALA A 376 -6.43 21.51 -4.36
N ALA A 377 -7.28 21.24 -5.35
CA ALA A 377 -7.81 19.90 -5.58
C ALA A 377 -6.71 18.90 -5.96
N LEU A 378 -5.71 19.32 -6.76
CA LEU A 378 -4.50 18.52 -7.01
C LEU A 378 -3.72 18.25 -5.73
N LEU A 379 -3.55 19.28 -4.88
CA LEU A 379 -2.87 19.12 -3.61
C LEU A 379 -3.62 18.13 -2.69
N ALA A 380 -4.96 18.18 -2.67
CA ALA A 380 -5.77 17.20 -1.94
C ALA A 380 -5.54 15.78 -2.48
N ALA A 381 -5.55 15.60 -3.80
CA ALA A 381 -5.26 14.30 -4.42
C ALA A 381 -3.87 13.79 -4.01
N ALA A 382 -2.85 14.65 -4.06
CA ALA A 382 -1.48 14.30 -3.63
C ALA A 382 -1.42 13.91 -2.14
N ILE A 383 -2.04 14.69 -1.24
CA ILE A 383 -2.07 14.37 0.19
C ILE A 383 -2.75 13.02 0.42
N TYR A 384 -3.84 12.73 -0.28
CA TYR A 384 -4.55 11.46 -0.13
C TYR A 384 -3.69 10.25 -0.51
N VAL A 385 -3.03 10.26 -1.67
CA VAL A 385 -2.27 9.09 -2.14
C VAL A 385 -0.86 8.98 -1.55
N PHE A 386 -0.25 10.10 -1.14
CA PHE A 386 1.14 10.12 -0.64
C PHE A 386 1.26 10.27 0.88
N THR A 387 0.15 10.20 1.63
CA THR A 387 0.20 9.97 3.08
C THR A 387 0.30 8.47 3.36
N ALA A 388 0.93 8.12 4.49
CA ALA A 388 1.18 6.74 4.89
C ALA A 388 -0.11 5.89 5.05
N ALA A 389 -1.27 6.52 5.25
CA ALA A 389 -2.57 5.88 5.42
C ALA A 389 -2.85 4.79 4.35
N THR A 390 -2.72 5.13 3.07
CA THR A 390 -2.96 4.21 1.95
C THR A 390 -1.79 3.24 1.72
N PHE A 391 -0.58 3.57 2.21
CA PHE A 391 0.56 2.65 2.22
C PHE A 391 0.35 1.51 3.21
N MET A 392 -0.18 1.79 4.39
CA MET A 392 -0.39 0.76 5.40
C MET A 392 -1.45 -0.26 5.00
N THR A 393 -2.57 0.18 4.42
CA THR A 393 -3.59 -0.76 3.91
C THR A 393 -2.99 -1.67 2.83
N THR A 394 -2.06 -1.14 2.03
CA THR A 394 -1.34 -1.91 1.01
C THR A 394 -0.37 -2.91 1.63
N TRP A 395 0.45 -2.53 2.62
CA TRP A 395 1.39 -3.48 3.21
C TRP A 395 0.72 -4.60 4.01
N TRP A 396 -0.41 -4.30 4.66
CA TRP A 396 -1.23 -5.32 5.31
C TRP A 396 -2.06 -6.15 4.34
N SER A 397 -2.03 -5.84 3.04
CA SER A 397 -2.85 -6.49 2.01
C SER A 397 -4.33 -6.50 2.33
N PHE A 398 -4.86 -5.40 2.87
CA PHE A 398 -6.28 -5.26 3.17
C PHE A 398 -7.12 -5.02 1.92
N ASP A 399 -7.13 -5.98 1.00
CA ASP A 399 -7.57 -5.77 -0.37
C ASP A 399 -9.07 -5.43 -0.44
N THR A 400 -9.95 -6.17 0.25
CA THR A 400 -11.41 -5.88 0.30
C THR A 400 -11.71 -4.49 0.86
N HIS A 401 -10.87 -4.00 1.76
CA HIS A 401 -10.96 -2.65 2.29
C HIS A 401 -10.51 -1.60 1.29
N ILE A 402 -9.41 -1.81 0.57
CA ILE A 402 -8.95 -0.91 -0.49
C ILE A 402 -10.04 -0.76 -1.56
N TYR A 403 -10.64 -1.86 -2.02
CA TYR A 403 -11.76 -1.81 -2.97
C TYR A 403 -12.97 -1.07 -2.40
N SER A 404 -13.36 -1.36 -1.15
CA SER A 404 -14.52 -0.73 -0.52
C SER A 404 -14.31 0.76 -0.24
N GLN A 405 -13.08 1.16 0.08
CA GLN A 405 -12.68 2.55 0.23
C GLN A 405 -12.80 3.30 -1.10
N PHE A 406 -12.37 2.69 -2.21
CA PHE A 406 -12.58 3.24 -3.54
C PHE A 406 -14.08 3.38 -3.87
N PHE A 407 -14.90 2.35 -3.66
CA PHE A 407 -16.35 2.44 -3.90
C PHE A 407 -17.04 3.44 -2.98
N HIS A 408 -16.54 3.62 -1.77
CA HIS A 408 -17.03 4.65 -0.85
C HIS A 408 -16.70 6.04 -1.39
N LEU A 409 -15.48 6.31 -1.85
CA LEU A 409 -15.16 7.59 -2.50
C LEU A 409 -15.99 7.82 -3.76
N LEU A 410 -16.23 6.76 -4.54
CA LEU A 410 -17.08 6.85 -5.72
C LEU A 410 -18.53 7.15 -5.32
N THR A 411 -19.02 6.58 -4.21
CA THR A 411 -20.33 6.91 -3.62
C THR A 411 -20.39 8.36 -3.17
N VAL A 412 -19.36 8.87 -2.45
CA VAL A 412 -19.28 10.27 -2.02
C VAL A 412 -19.31 11.20 -3.23
N ALA A 413 -18.48 10.92 -4.25
CA ALA A 413 -18.49 11.63 -5.51
C ALA A 413 -19.91 11.59 -6.11
N THR A 414 -20.47 10.40 -6.37
CA THR A 414 -21.82 10.23 -6.92
C THR A 414 -22.88 11.02 -6.16
N LEU A 415 -22.86 11.04 -4.83
CA LEU A 415 -23.81 11.84 -4.04
C LEU A 415 -23.66 13.34 -4.28
N CYS A 416 -22.44 13.86 -4.51
CA CYS A 416 -22.23 15.26 -4.86
C CYS A 416 -22.91 15.67 -6.18
N TRP A 417 -22.98 14.79 -7.17
CA TRP A 417 -23.68 15.05 -8.45
C TRP A 417 -25.17 14.65 -8.39
N ALA A 418 -25.51 13.56 -7.70
CA ALA A 418 -26.88 13.06 -7.60
C ALA A 418 -27.81 14.08 -6.93
N LEU A 419 -27.33 14.76 -5.89
CA LEU A 419 -28.10 15.80 -5.21
C LEU A 419 -28.44 16.97 -6.12
N GLU A 420 -27.57 17.35 -7.06
CA GLU A 420 -27.90 18.35 -8.10
C GLU A 420 -28.91 17.78 -9.10
N ALA A 421 -28.68 16.57 -9.59
CA ALA A 421 -29.53 15.93 -10.59
C ALA A 421 -30.97 15.72 -10.09
N TRP A 422 -31.16 15.34 -8.82
CA TRP A 422 -32.49 15.16 -8.22
C TRP A 422 -33.31 16.44 -8.12
N GLN A 423 -32.67 17.60 -8.20
CA GLN A 423 -33.34 18.90 -8.20
C GLN A 423 -33.70 19.35 -9.61
N GLY A 424 -32.90 19.00 -10.63
CA GLY A 424 -33.16 19.37 -12.03
C GLY A 424 -34.36 18.64 -12.63
N ASP A 425 -34.99 19.20 -13.67
CA ASP A 425 -36.23 18.66 -14.24
C ASP A 425 -36.07 17.39 -15.08
N ASP A 426 -34.83 17.00 -15.40
CA ASP A 426 -34.55 15.81 -16.19
C ASP A 426 -34.76 14.52 -15.38
N ARG A 427 -35.95 13.91 -15.55
CA ARG A 427 -36.32 12.62 -14.93
C ARG A 427 -35.32 11.50 -15.22
N ARG A 428 -34.71 11.46 -16.41
CA ARG A 428 -33.74 10.42 -16.77
C ARG A 428 -32.49 10.56 -15.94
N GLN A 429 -31.99 11.77 -15.77
CA GLN A 429 -30.83 12.04 -14.89
C GLN A 429 -31.13 11.63 -13.44
N ARG A 430 -32.32 11.98 -12.92
CA ARG A 430 -32.71 11.58 -11.56
C ARG A 430 -32.64 10.07 -11.35
N LEU A 431 -33.13 9.29 -12.33
CA LEU A 431 -33.11 7.83 -12.29
C LEU A 431 -31.70 7.26 -12.42
N ILE A 432 -30.88 7.78 -13.35
CA ILE A 432 -29.49 7.33 -13.53
C ILE A 432 -28.68 7.54 -12.25
N TRP A 433 -28.75 8.74 -11.66
CA TRP A 433 -28.03 9.05 -10.43
C TRP A 433 -28.58 8.29 -9.22
N GLY A 434 -29.89 8.05 -9.16
CA GLY A 434 -30.51 7.18 -8.16
C GLY A 434 -30.01 5.73 -8.24
N ALA A 435 -29.98 5.16 -9.45
CA ALA A 435 -29.49 3.81 -9.70
C ALA A 435 -27.98 3.70 -9.41
N ALA A 436 -27.19 4.69 -9.83
CA ALA A 436 -25.76 4.74 -9.53
C ALA A 436 -25.49 4.77 -8.02
N ALA A 437 -26.20 5.60 -7.27
CA ALA A 437 -26.09 5.65 -5.81
C ALA A 437 -26.45 4.29 -5.17
N PHE A 438 -27.55 3.67 -5.60
CA PHE A 438 -27.97 2.34 -5.14
C PHE A 438 -26.89 1.26 -5.40
N ILE A 439 -26.37 1.19 -6.63
CA ILE A 439 -25.37 0.20 -7.02
C ILE A 439 -24.09 0.38 -6.19
N LEU A 440 -23.59 1.61 -6.09
CA LEU A 440 -22.34 1.88 -5.39
C LEU A 440 -22.45 1.64 -3.88
N MET A 441 -23.56 2.03 -3.25
CA MET A 441 -23.81 1.68 -1.85
C MET A 441 -23.88 0.17 -1.66
N SER A 442 -24.53 -0.56 -2.58
CA SER A 442 -24.58 -2.03 -2.53
C SER A 442 -23.17 -2.66 -2.62
N LEU A 443 -22.31 -2.14 -3.50
CA LEU A 443 -20.91 -2.57 -3.61
C LEU A 443 -20.11 -2.27 -2.34
N VAL A 444 -20.34 -1.13 -1.69
CA VAL A 444 -19.73 -0.82 -0.39
C VAL A 444 -20.21 -1.79 0.70
N PHE A 445 -21.51 -2.08 0.75
CA PHE A 445 -22.12 -2.94 1.76
C PHE A 445 -21.69 -4.40 1.61
N LEU A 446 -21.54 -4.87 0.38
CA LEU A 446 -21.01 -6.19 0.05
C LEU A 446 -19.48 -6.21 -0.11
N GLY A 447 -18.83 -5.08 0.19
CA GLY A 447 -17.40 -4.88 0.04
C GLY A 447 -16.61 -5.23 1.30
N HIS A 448 -16.92 -4.53 2.38
CA HIS A 448 -16.20 -4.63 3.65
C HIS A 448 -17.09 -4.17 4.81
N PHE A 449 -17.21 -5.00 5.86
CA PHE A 449 -18.12 -4.78 6.98
C PHE A 449 -17.93 -3.42 7.69
N GLY A 450 -16.68 -3.00 7.92
CA GLY A 450 -16.40 -1.68 8.51
C GLY A 450 -16.87 -0.50 7.65
N PHE A 451 -16.81 -0.64 6.31
CA PHE A 451 -17.25 0.41 5.39
C PHE A 451 -18.77 0.40 5.20
N LEU A 452 -19.41 -0.77 5.33
CA LEU A 452 -20.86 -0.87 5.47
C LEU A 452 -21.33 -0.01 6.63
N ILE A 453 -20.78 -0.19 7.83
CA ILE A 453 -21.23 0.53 9.03
C ILE A 453 -21.02 2.04 8.84
N ASN A 454 -19.81 2.45 8.44
CA ASN A 454 -19.48 3.87 8.28
C ASN A 454 -20.37 4.55 7.23
N THR A 455 -20.58 3.91 6.08
CA THR A 455 -21.38 4.47 4.98
C THR A 455 -22.86 4.47 5.33
N THR A 456 -23.36 3.44 6.03
CA THR A 456 -24.75 3.39 6.51
C THR A 456 -25.04 4.53 7.47
N LEU A 457 -24.14 4.80 8.42
CA LEU A 457 -24.29 5.92 9.34
C LEU A 457 -24.21 7.27 8.62
N LEU A 458 -23.24 7.45 7.71
CA LEU A 458 -23.11 8.68 6.93
C LEU A 458 -24.37 8.98 6.11
N VAL A 459 -24.77 8.05 5.26
CA VAL A 459 -25.92 8.23 4.37
C VAL A 459 -27.22 8.27 5.17
N GLY A 460 -27.33 7.49 6.24
CA GLY A 460 -28.47 7.53 7.16
C GLY A 460 -28.63 8.90 7.84
N LEU A 461 -27.54 9.50 8.33
CA LEU A 461 -27.56 10.86 8.89
C LEU A 461 -27.97 11.88 7.83
N ILE A 462 -27.42 11.80 6.62
CA ILE A 462 -27.79 12.71 5.51
C ILE A 462 -29.25 12.53 5.11
N ALA A 463 -29.75 11.29 5.04
CA ALA A 463 -31.15 11.00 4.76
C ALA A 463 -32.07 11.57 5.85
N ALA A 464 -31.73 11.37 7.13
CA ALA A 464 -32.47 11.93 8.25
C ALA A 464 -32.51 13.47 8.21
N LEU A 465 -31.36 14.12 7.98
CA LEU A 465 -31.28 15.57 7.80
C LEU A 465 -32.11 16.04 6.60
N THR A 466 -32.09 15.30 5.49
CA THR A 466 -32.90 15.60 4.31
C THR A 466 -34.39 15.51 4.63
N TRP A 467 -34.84 14.52 5.41
CA TRP A 467 -36.23 14.44 5.87
C TRP A 467 -36.61 15.61 6.79
N ILE A 468 -35.77 15.93 7.78
CA ILE A 468 -36.00 17.05 8.71
C ILE A 468 -36.12 18.37 7.92
N MET A 469 -35.21 18.62 6.98
CA MET A 469 -35.24 19.83 6.16
C MET A 469 -36.41 19.84 5.19
N SER A 470 -36.84 18.68 4.69
CA SER A 470 -38.06 18.56 3.90
C SER A 470 -39.31 18.93 4.70
N TRP A 471 -39.39 18.55 5.98
CA TRP A 471 -40.52 18.93 6.85
C TRP A 471 -40.49 20.41 7.20
N ARG A 472 -39.30 21.01 7.27
CA ARG A 472 -39.10 22.46 7.41
C ARG A 472 -39.37 23.25 6.11
N GLY A 473 -39.83 22.59 5.05
CA GLY A 473 -40.24 23.23 3.80
C GLY A 473 -39.12 23.49 2.79
N ALA A 474 -37.89 23.02 3.03
CA ALA A 474 -36.79 23.22 2.11
C ALA A 474 -37.05 22.51 0.76
N ALA A 475 -37.06 23.27 -0.34
CA ALA A 475 -37.44 22.77 -1.67
C ALA A 475 -36.53 21.64 -2.16
N TRP A 476 -35.22 21.80 -2.02
CA TRP A 476 -34.24 20.78 -2.38
C TRP A 476 -34.42 19.47 -1.64
N ALA A 477 -34.75 19.55 -0.35
CA ALA A 477 -34.88 18.40 0.51
C ALA A 477 -36.12 17.59 0.11
N ARG A 478 -37.20 18.27 -0.31
CA ARG A 478 -38.36 17.61 -0.91
C ARG A 478 -38.03 16.88 -2.21
N ALA A 479 -37.13 17.43 -3.02
CA ALA A 479 -36.68 16.81 -4.27
C ALA A 479 -35.75 15.61 -4.02
N ALA A 480 -34.85 15.70 -3.04
CA ALA A 480 -33.83 14.69 -2.76
C ALA A 480 -34.32 13.55 -1.82
N ARG A 481 -35.30 13.78 -0.94
CA ARG A 481 -35.68 12.83 0.13
C ARG A 481 -36.00 11.44 -0.41
N TRP A 482 -36.79 11.36 -1.48
CA TRP A 482 -37.26 10.08 -2.01
C TRP A 482 -36.18 9.34 -2.79
N PRO A 483 -35.51 9.96 -3.77
CA PRO A 483 -34.40 9.30 -4.47
C PRO A 483 -33.31 8.81 -3.52
N LEU A 484 -32.90 9.63 -2.54
CA LEU A 484 -31.89 9.25 -1.55
C LEU A 484 -32.36 8.09 -0.69
N SER A 485 -33.58 8.17 -0.14
CA SER A 485 -34.12 7.11 0.73
C SER A 485 -34.34 5.81 -0.04
N LEU A 486 -34.81 5.86 -1.28
CA LEU A 486 -35.00 4.67 -2.11
C LEU A 486 -33.67 4.02 -2.48
N ALA A 487 -32.66 4.80 -2.86
CA ALA A 487 -31.34 4.27 -3.15
C ALA A 487 -30.69 3.65 -1.90
N PHE A 488 -30.78 4.34 -0.77
CA PHE A 488 -30.20 3.89 0.49
C PHE A 488 -30.90 2.66 1.06
N SER A 489 -32.22 2.73 1.27
CA SER A 489 -33.01 1.60 1.78
C SER A 489 -32.99 0.43 0.80
N GLY A 490 -33.00 0.70 -0.51
CA GLY A 490 -32.82 -0.33 -1.53
C GLY A 490 -31.51 -1.07 -1.35
N ALA A 491 -30.39 -0.37 -1.18
CA ALA A 491 -29.07 -0.99 -1.01
C ALA A 491 -28.97 -1.79 0.30
N VAL A 492 -29.55 -1.27 1.39
CA VAL A 492 -29.65 -1.98 2.68
C VAL A 492 -30.48 -3.25 2.54
N ILE A 493 -31.66 -3.18 1.91
CA ILE A 493 -32.53 -4.34 1.68
C ILE A 493 -31.84 -5.34 0.77
N PHE A 494 -31.16 -4.89 -0.28
CA PHE A 494 -30.44 -5.77 -1.21
C PHE A 494 -29.32 -6.53 -0.49
N ALA A 495 -28.40 -5.82 0.17
CA ALA A 495 -27.31 -6.48 0.90
C ALA A 495 -27.85 -7.34 2.06
N GLY A 496 -28.90 -6.86 2.75
CA GLY A 496 -29.61 -7.59 3.78
C GLY A 496 -30.19 -8.90 3.28
N ALA A 497 -30.99 -8.87 2.22
CA ALA A 497 -31.67 -10.04 1.68
C ALA A 497 -30.70 -11.08 1.10
N PHE A 498 -29.71 -10.63 0.32
CA PHE A 498 -28.84 -11.53 -0.45
C PHE A 498 -27.61 -12.02 0.32
N PHE A 499 -27.20 -11.35 1.40
CA PHE A 499 -25.99 -11.72 2.12
C PHE A 499 -26.16 -11.73 3.64
N TYR A 500 -26.52 -10.60 4.23
CA TYR A 500 -26.49 -10.45 5.70
C TYR A 500 -27.63 -11.20 6.42
N SER A 501 -28.70 -11.57 5.74
CA SER A 501 -29.82 -12.37 6.27
C SER A 501 -29.35 -13.72 6.82
N ALA A 502 -28.35 -14.34 6.18
CA ALA A 502 -27.75 -15.60 6.62
C ALA A 502 -27.02 -15.48 7.98
N TYR A 503 -26.69 -14.26 8.41
CA TYR A 503 -25.94 -13.99 9.64
C TYR A 503 -26.79 -13.35 10.74
N ILE A 504 -28.11 -13.26 10.57
CA ILE A 504 -29.01 -12.77 11.63
C ILE A 504 -28.80 -13.52 12.96
N PRO A 505 -28.68 -14.86 13.00
CA PRO A 505 -28.41 -15.56 14.26
C PRO A 505 -27.10 -15.12 14.94
N LEU A 506 -26.06 -14.88 14.15
CA LEU A 506 -24.76 -14.38 14.65
C LEU A 506 -24.90 -12.98 15.25
N PHE A 507 -25.61 -12.07 14.58
CA PHE A 507 -25.81 -10.71 15.10
C PHE A 507 -26.65 -10.70 16.38
N LEU A 508 -27.67 -11.54 16.47
CA LEU A 508 -28.50 -11.67 17.67
C LEU A 508 -27.70 -12.23 18.85
N SER A 509 -26.87 -13.25 18.62
CA SER A 509 -26.02 -13.81 19.68
C SER A 509 -24.98 -12.81 20.18
N GLN A 510 -24.34 -12.06 19.27
CA GLN A 510 -23.39 -11.01 19.65
C GLN A 510 -24.05 -9.87 20.41
N LEU A 511 -25.28 -9.48 20.02
CA LEU A 511 -26.05 -8.48 20.75
C LEU A 511 -26.38 -8.95 22.17
N GLU A 512 -26.74 -10.23 22.33
CA GLU A 512 -27.02 -10.82 23.65
C GLU A 512 -25.76 -10.84 24.53
N ILE A 513 -24.62 -11.27 23.99
CA ILE A 513 -23.33 -11.25 24.68
C ILE A 513 -22.93 -9.82 25.05
N ALA A 514 -23.08 -8.86 24.13
CA ALA A 514 -22.81 -7.46 24.38
C ALA A 514 -23.71 -6.89 25.47
N ARG A 515 -24.99 -7.29 25.51
CA ARG A 515 -25.94 -6.86 26.54
C ARG A 515 -25.57 -7.41 27.92
N ALA A 516 -25.08 -8.64 28.00
CA ALA A 516 -24.75 -9.30 29.25
C ALA A 516 -23.37 -8.87 29.81
N GLY A 517 -22.35 -8.74 28.95
CA GLY A 517 -20.95 -8.54 29.36
C GLY A 517 -20.23 -7.37 28.70
N GLY A 518 -20.93 -6.54 27.92
CA GLY A 518 -20.35 -5.44 27.15
C GLY A 518 -19.56 -5.89 25.91
N MET A 519 -19.04 -4.92 25.15
CA MET A 519 -18.32 -5.20 23.89
C MET A 519 -17.03 -6.01 24.08
N SER A 520 -16.40 -5.91 25.26
CA SER A 520 -15.19 -6.69 25.57
C SER A 520 -15.50 -8.19 25.73
N ALA A 521 -16.71 -8.54 26.21
CA ALA A 521 -17.16 -9.92 26.28
C ALA A 521 -17.36 -10.54 24.89
N VAL A 522 -17.88 -9.78 23.93
CA VAL A 522 -18.04 -10.24 22.53
C VAL A 522 -16.68 -10.60 21.93
N ALA A 523 -15.63 -9.85 22.26
CA ALA A 523 -14.28 -10.08 21.76
C ALA A 523 -13.50 -11.14 22.55
N GLU A 524 -14.06 -11.69 23.63
CA GLU A 524 -13.38 -12.60 24.55
C GLU A 524 -12.03 -12.04 25.04
N ARG A 525 -11.97 -10.72 25.28
CA ARG A 525 -10.74 -10.00 25.62
C ARG A 525 -10.91 -9.13 26.85
N ALA A 526 -9.82 -9.00 27.61
CA ALA A 526 -9.77 -8.08 28.73
C ALA A 526 -9.89 -6.62 28.26
N PRO A 527 -10.54 -5.74 29.03
CA PRO A 527 -10.59 -4.30 28.77
C PRO A 527 -9.18 -3.72 28.62
N VAL A 528 -8.97 -2.87 27.62
CA VAL A 528 -7.68 -2.20 27.40
C VAL A 528 -7.65 -0.85 28.13
N SER A 529 -6.49 -0.49 28.68
CA SER A 529 -6.35 0.77 29.39
C SER A 529 -6.52 1.98 28.47
N ARG A 530 -7.09 3.07 28.99
CA ARG A 530 -7.28 4.32 28.23
C ARG A 530 -5.95 4.95 27.77
N ALA A 531 -4.86 4.71 28.51
CA ALA A 531 -3.53 5.17 28.13
C ALA A 531 -3.04 4.49 26.85
N VAL A 532 -3.23 3.17 26.74
CA VAL A 532 -2.93 2.42 25.51
C VAL A 532 -3.83 2.89 24.37
N MET A 533 -5.13 3.09 24.62
CA MET A 533 -6.06 3.61 23.61
C MET A 533 -5.67 5.00 23.10
N TRP A 534 -5.16 5.86 23.98
CA TRP A 534 -4.67 7.18 23.59
C TRP A 534 -3.40 7.09 22.73
N ASP A 535 -2.44 6.25 23.10
CA ASP A 535 -1.24 6.01 22.28
C ASP A 535 -1.63 5.42 20.91
N THR A 536 -2.54 4.43 20.89
CA THR A 536 -3.05 3.86 19.64
C THR A 536 -3.78 4.89 18.80
N LEU A 537 -4.68 5.70 19.37
CA LEU A 537 -5.40 6.73 18.63
C LEU A 537 -4.45 7.80 18.08
N TRP A 538 -3.61 8.36 18.93
CA TRP A 538 -2.82 9.54 18.60
C TRP A 538 -1.57 9.19 17.82
N ARG A 539 -0.71 8.33 18.38
CA ARG A 539 0.60 8.00 17.81
C ARG A 539 0.45 7.05 16.64
N ILE A 540 -0.22 5.92 16.84
CA ILE A 540 -0.37 4.89 15.79
C ILE A 540 -1.41 5.33 14.75
N GLY A 541 -2.57 5.81 15.18
CA GLY A 541 -3.71 6.13 14.34
C GLY A 541 -3.54 7.44 13.58
N LEU A 542 -3.36 8.57 14.25
CA LEU A 542 -3.33 9.86 13.57
C LEU A 542 -1.94 10.21 13.03
N ILE A 543 -0.90 10.11 13.86
CA ILE A 543 0.46 10.52 13.50
C ILE A 543 1.06 9.61 12.44
N THR A 544 1.09 8.29 12.66
CA THR A 544 1.74 7.39 11.69
C THR A 544 1.00 7.37 10.35
N HIS A 545 -0.33 7.50 10.32
CA HIS A 545 -1.11 7.50 9.08
C HIS A 545 -0.96 8.78 8.26
N PHE A 546 -0.96 9.94 8.91
CA PHE A 546 -1.06 11.21 8.22
C PHE A 546 0.20 12.08 8.31
N GLY A 547 1.15 11.79 9.20
CA GLY A 547 2.41 12.54 9.34
C GLY A 547 2.29 13.83 10.17
N VAL A 548 1.54 13.79 11.28
CA VAL A 548 1.26 14.89 12.23
C VAL A 548 0.48 16.07 11.64
N PHE A 549 0.98 16.73 10.59
CA PHE A 549 0.49 18.03 10.13
C PHE A 549 -0.84 18.02 9.37
N PRO A 550 -1.17 17.02 8.54
CA PRO A 550 -2.45 17.03 7.82
C PRO A 550 -3.67 17.04 8.72
N ILE A 551 -3.59 16.50 9.95
CA ILE A 551 -4.72 16.50 10.90
C ILE A 551 -5.11 17.91 11.36
N PRO A 552 -4.25 18.72 12.01
CA PRO A 552 -4.60 20.08 12.40
C PRO A 552 -4.89 20.97 11.19
N LEU A 553 -4.18 20.79 10.06
CA LEU A 553 -4.48 21.51 8.82
C LEU A 553 -5.87 21.16 8.29
N ALA A 554 -6.30 19.89 8.38
CA ALA A 554 -7.64 19.49 8.00
C ALA A 554 -8.71 20.16 8.86
N SER A 555 -8.54 20.21 10.18
CA SER A 555 -9.47 20.92 11.07
C SER A 555 -9.60 22.39 10.71
N VAL A 556 -8.47 23.09 10.48
CA VAL A 556 -8.48 24.49 10.06
C VAL A 556 -9.13 24.65 8.69
N GLY A 557 -8.82 23.78 7.73
CA GLY A 557 -9.37 23.85 6.38
C GLY A 557 -10.87 23.62 6.34
N VAL A 558 -11.38 22.62 7.08
CA VAL A 558 -12.83 22.38 7.20
C VAL A 558 -13.53 23.58 7.83
N TRP A 559 -12.94 24.18 8.87
CA TRP A 559 -13.47 25.40 9.47
C TRP A 559 -13.49 26.59 8.49
N MET A 560 -12.43 26.77 7.70
CA MET A 560 -12.39 27.81 6.66
C MET A 560 -13.47 27.57 5.60
N LEU A 561 -13.62 26.32 5.13
CA LEU A 561 -14.68 25.96 4.20
C LEU A 561 -16.07 26.25 4.76
N ALA A 562 -16.32 25.92 6.03
CA ALA A 562 -17.58 26.19 6.69
C ALA A 562 -17.87 27.68 6.84
N ARG A 563 -16.87 28.51 7.17
CA ARG A 563 -17.03 29.96 7.26
C ARG A 563 -17.32 30.61 5.92
N GLU A 564 -16.60 30.21 4.88
CA GLU A 564 -16.81 30.74 3.54
C GLU A 564 -18.16 30.30 2.96
N SER A 565 -18.65 29.11 3.32
CA SER A 565 -19.96 28.62 2.90
C SER A 565 -21.14 29.09 3.75
N ALA A 566 -20.92 29.83 4.84
CA ALA A 566 -22.00 30.26 5.74
C ALA A 566 -23.00 31.21 5.05
N GLY A 567 -22.58 31.91 3.99
CA GLY A 567 -23.46 32.76 3.17
C GLY A 567 -23.92 32.11 1.86
N ASP A 568 -23.44 30.91 1.54
CA ASP A 568 -23.88 30.21 0.33
C ASP A 568 -25.33 29.72 0.51
N GLU A 569 -26.06 29.59 -0.58
CA GLU A 569 -27.31 28.82 -0.55
C GLU A 569 -27.03 27.38 -0.10
N TRP A 570 -28.03 26.79 0.59
CA TRP A 570 -28.25 25.37 0.95
C TRP A 570 -27.43 24.31 0.16
N LEU A 571 -27.34 24.64 -1.11
CA LEU A 571 -27.33 23.75 -2.26
C LEU A 571 -26.20 24.08 -3.21
N SER A 572 -25.32 25.00 -2.83
CA SER A 572 -24.09 25.16 -3.57
C SER A 572 -23.34 23.82 -3.57
N ARG A 573 -22.63 23.56 -4.66
CA ARG A 573 -21.71 22.41 -4.78
C ARG A 573 -20.83 22.23 -3.56
N ARG A 574 -20.46 23.38 -2.98
CA ARG A 574 -19.65 23.54 -1.80
C ARG A 574 -20.33 23.04 -0.53
N GLN A 575 -21.57 23.41 -0.29
CA GLN A 575 -22.30 22.98 0.89
C GLN A 575 -22.61 21.49 0.91
N VAL A 576 -22.92 20.88 -0.25
CA VAL A 576 -23.16 19.43 -0.34
C VAL A 576 -21.90 18.64 0.06
N ALA A 577 -20.75 18.99 -0.53
CA ALA A 577 -19.49 18.34 -0.19
C ALA A 577 -19.10 18.60 1.27
N LEU A 578 -19.30 19.82 1.78
CA LEU A 578 -19.07 20.14 3.19
C LEU A 578 -19.97 19.32 4.12
N ALA A 579 -21.24 19.12 3.79
CA ALA A 579 -22.15 18.29 4.58
C ALA A 579 -21.70 16.82 4.62
N LEU A 580 -21.22 16.28 3.49
CA LEU A 580 -20.62 14.95 3.44
C LEU A 580 -19.34 14.88 4.29
N MET A 581 -18.47 15.91 4.24
CA MET A 581 -17.25 15.98 5.05
C MET A 581 -17.56 16.02 6.55
N LEU A 582 -18.50 16.88 6.97
CA LEU A 582 -18.92 17.02 8.37
C LEU A 582 -19.62 15.75 8.86
N GLY A 583 -20.44 15.12 8.03
CA GLY A 583 -21.04 13.81 8.32
C GLY A 583 -19.98 12.74 8.50
N SER A 584 -18.97 12.70 7.64
CA SER A 584 -17.84 11.76 7.77
C SER A 584 -17.02 12.01 9.03
N LEU A 585 -16.78 13.27 9.40
CA LEU A 585 -16.14 13.64 10.66
C LEU A 585 -16.96 13.19 11.88
N ALA A 586 -18.28 13.37 11.84
CA ALA A 586 -19.17 12.95 12.92
C ALA A 586 -19.13 11.42 13.11
N VAL A 587 -19.23 10.65 12.01
CA VAL A 587 -19.12 9.19 12.06
C VAL A 587 -17.75 8.76 12.58
N ALA A 588 -16.67 9.36 12.08
CA ALA A 588 -15.31 9.07 12.52
C ALA A 588 -15.10 9.38 14.01
N LEU A 589 -15.62 10.51 14.50
CA LEU A 589 -15.53 10.91 15.90
C LEU A 589 -16.28 9.92 16.80
N CYS A 590 -17.47 9.47 16.41
CA CYS A 590 -18.21 8.45 17.14
C CYS A 590 -17.37 7.17 17.31
N PHE A 591 -16.70 6.71 16.25
CA PHE A 591 -15.85 5.51 16.32
C PHE A 591 -14.50 5.73 16.98
N ALA A 592 -13.95 6.94 16.95
CA ALA A 592 -12.73 7.28 17.69
C ALA A 592 -12.98 7.32 19.21
N VAL A 593 -14.16 7.78 19.63
CA VAL A 593 -14.53 7.87 21.06
C VAL A 593 -15.02 6.54 21.61
N MET A 594 -15.68 5.70 20.80
CA MET A 594 -16.29 4.45 21.24
C MET A 594 -15.35 3.53 22.03
N PRO A 595 -14.08 3.28 21.63
CA PRO A 595 -13.14 2.48 22.42
C PRO A 595 -12.92 3.00 23.84
N PHE A 596 -12.91 4.31 24.07
CA PHE A 596 -12.71 4.90 25.41
C PHE A 596 -13.91 4.68 26.34
N ILE A 597 -15.09 4.46 25.76
CA ILE A 597 -16.34 4.15 26.47
C ILE A 597 -16.45 2.64 26.71
N THR A 598 -16.25 1.84 25.67
CA THR A 598 -16.48 0.38 25.70
C THR A 598 -15.29 -0.42 26.23
N LEU A 599 -14.11 0.20 26.26
CA LEU A 599 -12.81 -0.40 26.54
C LEU A 599 -12.43 -1.55 25.59
N ALA A 600 -13.16 -1.68 24.47
CA ALA A 600 -12.93 -2.68 23.44
C ALA A 600 -12.02 -2.13 22.33
N THR A 601 -11.14 -2.98 21.81
CA THR A 601 -10.19 -2.64 20.72
C THR A 601 -10.76 -2.87 19.33
N ASN A 602 -12.03 -3.25 19.22
CA ASN A 602 -12.70 -3.43 17.94
C ASN A 602 -13.35 -2.13 17.51
N SER A 603 -12.63 -1.34 16.72
CA SER A 603 -13.19 -0.17 16.04
C SER A 603 -13.30 -0.44 14.54
N PRO A 604 -14.37 0.03 13.87
CA PRO A 604 -14.43 0.05 12.42
C PRO A 604 -13.27 0.87 11.85
N ARG A 605 -12.96 0.68 10.56
CA ARG A 605 -11.82 1.33 9.89
C ARG A 605 -12.06 2.83 9.62
N TRP A 606 -12.29 3.61 10.67
CA TRP A 606 -12.75 5.00 10.63
C TRP A 606 -11.68 5.98 10.17
N LEU A 607 -10.39 5.69 10.41
CA LEU A 607 -9.27 6.51 9.94
C LEU A 607 -9.23 6.60 8.41
N MET A 608 -9.34 5.45 7.74
CA MET A 608 -9.34 5.39 6.27
C MET A 608 -10.61 5.94 5.65
N PHE A 609 -11.75 5.77 6.33
CA PHE A 609 -13.00 6.43 5.96
C PHE A 609 -12.88 7.97 6.00
N LEU A 610 -12.09 8.54 6.93
CA LEU A 610 -11.87 9.97 7.05
C LEU A 610 -10.76 10.54 6.14
N ALA A 611 -9.93 9.68 5.54
CA ALA A 611 -8.73 10.10 4.81
C ALA A 611 -8.99 11.16 3.72
N TRP A 612 -10.15 11.08 3.03
CA TRP A 612 -10.52 12.08 2.01
C TRP A 612 -10.85 13.45 2.60
N VAL A 613 -11.48 13.49 3.77
CA VAL A 613 -11.77 14.75 4.49
C VAL A 613 -10.47 15.38 4.95
N VAL A 614 -9.55 14.57 5.49
CA VAL A 614 -8.20 15.04 5.89
C VAL A 614 -7.48 15.64 4.70
N ALA A 615 -7.47 14.94 3.56
CA ALA A 615 -6.79 15.40 2.35
C ALA A 615 -7.34 16.74 1.82
N ILE A 616 -8.68 16.85 1.69
CA ILE A 616 -9.36 18.05 1.21
C ILE A 616 -9.17 19.22 2.19
N GLY A 617 -9.41 19.00 3.48
CA GLY A 617 -9.24 20.04 4.50
C GLY A 617 -7.80 20.53 4.58
N ALA A 618 -6.83 19.60 4.62
CA ALA A 618 -5.43 19.96 4.70
C ALA A 618 -4.97 20.75 3.48
N ALA A 619 -5.47 20.42 2.28
CA ALA A 619 -5.16 21.16 1.06
C ALA A 619 -5.65 22.62 1.12
N VAL A 620 -6.85 22.87 1.63
CA VAL A 620 -7.40 24.23 1.80
C VAL A 620 -6.53 25.06 2.74
N ALA A 621 -6.22 24.53 3.93
CA ALA A 621 -5.38 25.24 4.90
C ALA A 621 -3.96 25.45 4.38
N THR A 622 -3.41 24.47 3.65
CA THR A 622 -2.09 24.56 3.04
C THR A 622 -2.05 25.62 1.95
N GLU A 623 -3.05 25.70 1.07
CA GLU A 623 -3.15 26.75 0.06
C GLU A 623 -3.24 28.13 0.73
N ALA A 624 -4.05 28.26 1.78
CA ALA A 624 -4.16 29.50 2.53
C ALA A 624 -2.82 29.92 3.15
N LEU A 625 -2.08 28.98 3.76
CA LEU A 625 -0.76 29.23 4.35
C LEU A 625 0.28 29.59 3.28
N TRP A 626 0.27 28.90 2.13
CA TRP A 626 1.16 29.17 1.01
C TRP A 626 1.03 30.60 0.47
N ARG A 627 -0.18 31.18 0.55
CA ARG A 627 -0.47 32.55 0.13
C ARG A 627 0.02 33.61 1.13
N ARG A 628 0.38 33.25 2.38
CA ARG A 628 0.87 34.19 3.41
C ARG A 628 2.34 34.63 3.25
N GLY A 629 2.91 34.50 2.05
CA GLY A 629 4.28 34.94 1.75
C GLY A 629 5.36 33.87 2.00
N ARG A 630 6.63 34.28 2.01
CA ARG A 630 7.80 33.36 2.01
C ARG A 630 7.81 32.41 3.21
N MET A 631 7.53 32.91 4.42
CA MET A 631 7.51 32.09 5.63
C MET A 631 6.42 31.01 5.59
N GLY A 632 5.24 31.35 5.08
CA GLY A 632 4.17 30.37 4.86
C GLY A 632 4.58 29.25 3.91
N ARG A 633 5.28 29.60 2.80
CA ARG A 633 5.81 28.59 1.86
C ARG A 633 6.87 27.69 2.49
N ILE A 634 7.80 28.27 3.24
CA ILE A 634 8.83 27.49 3.96
C ILE A 634 8.18 26.54 4.95
N ALA A 635 7.18 27.00 5.72
CA ALA A 635 6.44 26.16 6.65
C ALA A 635 5.74 25.00 5.94
N VAL A 636 5.05 25.25 4.82
CA VAL A 636 4.43 24.19 4.01
C VAL A 636 5.44 23.18 3.50
N LEU A 637 6.60 23.64 2.99
CA LEU A 637 7.66 22.75 2.52
C LEU A 637 8.23 21.90 3.65
N ALA A 638 8.46 22.48 4.83
CA ALA A 638 8.96 21.76 5.99
C ALA A 638 7.95 20.72 6.49
N MET A 639 6.66 21.09 6.61
CA MET A 639 5.59 20.15 6.98
C MET A 639 5.46 19.03 5.95
N GLY A 640 5.49 19.36 4.66
CA GLY A 640 5.45 18.38 3.57
C GLY A 640 6.64 17.42 3.60
N ALA A 641 7.85 17.91 3.89
CA ALA A 641 9.04 17.07 4.02
C ALA A 641 8.91 16.05 5.17
N VAL A 642 8.33 16.46 6.30
CA VAL A 642 8.05 15.53 7.43
C VAL A 642 7.04 14.47 7.04
N VAL A 643 5.95 14.84 6.35
CA VAL A 643 4.94 13.89 5.87
C VAL A 643 5.56 12.90 4.88
N ILE A 644 6.36 13.39 3.92
CA ILE A 644 7.05 12.55 2.93
C ILE A 644 8.04 11.62 3.61
N ALA A 645 8.82 12.09 4.60
CA ALA A 645 9.75 11.24 5.34
C ALA A 645 9.03 10.13 6.11
N ASN A 646 7.91 10.45 6.77
CA ASN A 646 7.06 9.45 7.44
C ASN A 646 6.52 8.41 6.45
N THR A 647 5.97 8.86 5.31
CA THR A 647 5.47 7.95 4.26
C THR A 647 6.60 7.10 3.68
N ALA A 648 7.77 7.68 3.40
CA ALA A 648 8.93 6.97 2.88
C ALA A 648 9.40 5.88 3.85
N TRP A 649 9.41 6.15 5.16
CA TRP A 649 9.68 5.14 6.18
C TRP A 649 8.64 4.01 6.16
N ILE A 650 7.36 4.35 6.16
CA ILE A 650 6.26 3.36 6.12
C ILE A 650 6.23 2.57 4.81
N TRP A 651 6.82 3.10 3.73
CA TRP A 651 6.97 2.38 2.47
C TRP A 651 8.23 1.51 2.43
N LEU A 652 9.39 2.07 2.77
CA LEU A 652 10.67 1.37 2.66
C LEU A 652 10.81 0.24 3.69
N SER A 653 10.34 0.45 4.91
CA SER A 653 10.59 -0.51 6.00
C SER A 653 9.95 -1.88 5.79
N PRO A 654 8.69 -1.98 5.36
CA PRO A 654 8.09 -3.27 5.02
C PRO A 654 8.62 -3.85 3.71
N MET A 655 9.04 -3.00 2.77
CA MET A 655 9.61 -3.43 1.48
C MET A 655 10.99 -4.07 1.64
N LEU A 656 11.93 -3.36 2.27
CA LEU A 656 13.36 -3.72 2.33
C LEU A 656 13.72 -4.60 3.52
N TRP A 657 13.04 -4.40 4.65
CA TRP A 657 13.39 -5.00 5.94
C TRP A 657 12.25 -5.80 6.56
N ARG A 658 11.11 -5.94 5.86
CA ARG A 658 9.91 -6.64 6.34
C ARG A 658 9.38 -6.14 7.69
N ILE A 659 9.81 -4.95 8.13
CA ILE A 659 9.35 -4.35 9.38
C ILE A 659 7.88 -4.01 9.19
N ARG A 660 7.02 -4.66 9.95
CA ARG A 660 5.57 -4.45 9.84
C ARG A 660 5.25 -3.01 10.23
N PRO A 661 4.52 -2.25 9.39
CA PRO A 661 3.99 -0.98 9.85
C PRO A 661 2.97 -1.29 10.95
N PRO A 662 2.74 -0.38 11.90
CA PRO A 662 1.73 -0.62 12.91
C PRO A 662 0.39 -0.91 12.22
N GLU A 663 -0.34 -1.87 12.76
CA GLU A 663 -1.66 -2.20 12.23
C GLU A 663 -2.53 -0.93 12.32
N PRO A 664 -3.28 -0.57 11.27
CA PRO A 664 -3.96 0.72 11.20
C PRO A 664 -5.13 0.93 12.19
N PHE A 665 -5.24 0.19 13.30
CA PHE A 665 -6.41 0.18 14.21
C PHE A 665 -6.12 0.01 15.71
#